data_AF-A0A831M214-F1
#
_entry.id   AF-A0A831M214-F1
#
_cell.length_a   1.000
_cell.length_b   1.000
_cell.length_c   1.000
_cell.angle_alpha   90.00
_cell.angle_beta   90.00
_cell.angle_gamma   90.00
#
_symmetry.space_group_name_H-M   'P 1'
#
loop_
_entity.id
_entity.type
_entity.pdbx_description
1 polymer ?
#
loop_
_entity_poly.entity_id
_entity_poly.type
_entity_poly.pdbx_seq_one_letter_code
_entity_poly.pdbx_strand_id
1 'polypeptide(L)'
;MERMTRTNSGPAVRTPAVSVISALTLALALSIAACSGKKSEAPARPRAEEVQVSSDRAAGSGTEAARPASSGDWRDAFRFVRDAIRTEPSPFPLKTPSGVEWSRSANPLEKALYLARLLLGQGRTVEIVEGELDDATARRLLTAIFAPAESFSIDPSAPVSVPSEEPDLVASVKRHFWVRLEGDDAWVDLDPAFPDAEPGQSFAEATERYDPADEELGTRLRFALDWSSSPSSEAETVLEWEGGFDEAANKSVSLAIRGRFEETKGVEEAEESGGGIGGLFGGLSGRAPSEKKAAPGVKAFYPAVLTIDGDEVADGEIEPGDEPVGLITLRIEVESLGRTVSSSRRVLFEADGGSGEPPLFQRHAILVTGDRIPAAAWQGDLAAVSDEGLLADVRAKVEGLKKDLEDEKVDEEAMEGGVALEARVGPAVGHVVNMIFASTSDERTAAEAEALSVAWWYRVPRILITSFSGTEGASETVIDLRQDRVEAVALPGQVRGIRQAFHYGRGVVESALEGRLLEVFTGKPALSTAALIKEAARADIPIRMFSSLERDGLVDLGVPEPVLARMDPALEAGRIIVVPERAVAWDGRDRWGWWDMDPATMETVGVLDSGLHQAMVQRTVLETEGPMQSRMGAVLGAMVGAIDTYWLLSAMIIKHGGLSKAALEEAKAYMKNIQAVMCPEFERKVGFSVSVTLIDIEDCFRKEIELVGAEGGVKISQGWCEQFAKGFACASTSIINYYLSQAEE
;
A
#
# COMPACT_ATOMS: atom_id res chain seq x y z
N MET A 1 -25.20 -72.01 -15.62
CA MET A 1 -25.13 -70.95 -16.65
C MET A 1 -24.37 -69.80 -16.01
N GLU A 2 -23.04 -69.79 -16.13
CA GLU A 2 -22.29 -69.10 -17.22
C GLU A 2 -22.61 -67.59 -17.24
N ARG A 3 -21.70 -66.63 -17.26
CA ARG A 3 -20.22 -66.55 -17.30
C ARG A 3 -19.85 -65.10 -16.96
N MET A 4 -18.59 -64.92 -16.53
CA MET A 4 -17.69 -63.74 -16.59
C MET A 4 -18.15 -62.59 -17.52
N THR A 5 -17.95 -61.30 -17.17
CA THR A 5 -16.62 -60.65 -17.18
C THR A 5 -16.48 -59.42 -16.25
N ARG A 6 -15.27 -59.29 -15.70
CA ARG A 6 -14.70 -58.11 -15.01
C ARG A 6 -14.55 -56.91 -15.94
N THR A 7 -14.64 -55.70 -15.39
CA THR A 7 -13.58 -54.67 -15.52
C THR A 7 -13.54 -53.78 -14.28
N ASN A 8 -12.31 -53.50 -13.85
CA ASN A 8 -11.86 -52.63 -12.77
C ASN A 8 -12.01 -51.15 -13.16
N SER A 9 -12.40 -50.30 -12.22
CA SER A 9 -11.82 -48.95 -12.06
C SER A 9 -11.97 -48.55 -10.59
N GLY A 10 -10.83 -48.50 -9.89
CA GLY A 10 -10.72 -48.06 -8.50
C GLY A 10 -10.96 -46.55 -8.35
N PRO A 11 -10.96 -46.03 -7.11
CA PRO A 11 -11.16 -44.62 -6.85
C PRO A 11 -9.94 -43.83 -7.33
N ALA A 12 -10.19 -42.73 -8.06
CA ALA A 12 -9.17 -41.77 -8.42
C ALA A 12 -8.64 -41.10 -7.15
N VAL A 13 -7.37 -41.34 -6.83
CA VAL A 13 -6.57 -40.46 -5.98
C VAL A 13 -6.40 -39.17 -6.77
N ARG A 14 -7.05 -38.09 -6.33
CA ARG A 14 -6.87 -36.77 -6.92
C ARG A 14 -5.56 -36.20 -6.40
N THR A 15 -4.63 -36.00 -7.30
CA THR A 15 -3.39 -35.25 -7.06
C THR A 15 -3.73 -33.77 -6.80
N PRO A 16 -3.27 -33.18 -5.68
CA PRO A 16 -3.56 -31.78 -5.32
C PRO A 16 -2.79 -30.73 -6.15
N ALA A 17 -1.85 -31.14 -7.01
CA ALA A 17 -0.98 -30.23 -7.76
C ALA A 17 -1.67 -29.44 -8.90
N VAL A 18 -2.76 -29.96 -9.47
CA VAL A 18 -3.40 -29.40 -10.67
C VAL A 18 -4.08 -28.05 -10.42
N SER A 19 -4.57 -27.81 -9.20
CA SER A 19 -5.35 -26.61 -8.84
C SER A 19 -4.46 -25.40 -8.47
N VAL A 20 -3.22 -25.61 -8.04
CA VAL A 20 -2.32 -24.55 -7.53
C VAL A 20 -1.67 -23.73 -8.66
N ILE A 21 -1.32 -24.40 -9.77
CA ILE A 21 -0.78 -23.72 -10.96
C ILE A 21 -1.81 -22.75 -11.55
N SER A 22 -3.09 -23.11 -11.50
CA SER A 22 -4.18 -22.26 -12.03
C SER A 22 -4.25 -20.90 -11.32
N ALA A 23 -3.96 -20.85 -10.02
CA ALA A 23 -3.97 -19.61 -9.23
C ALA A 23 -2.72 -18.73 -9.45
N LEU A 24 -1.52 -19.33 -9.51
CA LEU A 24 -0.25 -18.62 -9.77
C LEU A 24 -0.22 -18.01 -11.19
N THR A 25 -0.65 -18.78 -12.18
CA THR A 25 -0.60 -18.39 -13.59
C THR A 25 -1.58 -17.26 -13.90
N LEU A 26 -2.75 -17.27 -13.23
CA LEU A 26 -3.81 -16.31 -13.48
C LEU A 26 -3.57 -14.94 -12.82
N ALA A 27 -2.99 -14.91 -11.62
CA ALA A 27 -2.66 -13.66 -10.94
C ALA A 27 -1.56 -12.86 -11.64
N LEU A 28 -0.60 -13.57 -12.21
CA LEU A 28 0.45 -12.98 -13.02
C LEU A 28 -0.08 -12.49 -14.38
N ALA A 29 -0.98 -13.26 -15.01
CA ALA A 29 -1.68 -12.86 -16.22
C ALA A 29 -2.45 -11.55 -16.07
N LEU A 30 -3.15 -11.37 -14.94
CA LEU A 30 -4.01 -10.22 -14.67
C LEU A 30 -3.22 -8.95 -14.33
N SER A 31 -2.09 -9.09 -13.62
CA SER A 31 -1.22 -7.95 -13.28
C SER A 31 -0.49 -7.38 -14.51
N ILE A 32 -0.23 -8.23 -15.52
CA ILE A 32 0.57 -7.91 -16.71
C ILE A 32 -0.30 -7.59 -17.94
N ALA A 33 -1.50 -8.15 -18.02
CA ALA A 33 -2.44 -7.85 -19.10
C ALA A 33 -3.04 -6.43 -19.00
N ALA A 34 -2.91 -5.74 -17.87
CA ALA A 34 -3.39 -4.37 -17.68
C ALA A 34 -2.61 -3.31 -18.50
N CYS A 35 -1.41 -3.64 -19.02
CA CYS A 35 -0.52 -2.67 -19.67
C CYS A 35 -0.46 -2.70 -21.20
N SER A 36 -1.21 -3.56 -21.92
CA SER A 36 -1.07 -3.64 -23.39
C SER A 36 -2.37 -3.35 -24.17
N GLY A 37 -2.46 -2.16 -24.77
CA GLY A 37 -3.57 -1.73 -25.62
C GLY A 37 -3.17 -0.95 -26.88
N LYS A 38 -2.45 -1.62 -27.80
CA LYS A 38 -2.29 -1.39 -29.26
C LYS A 38 -1.65 -0.09 -29.83
N LYS A 39 -0.64 -0.36 -30.66
CA LYS A 39 0.06 0.44 -31.69
C LYS A 39 -0.79 1.50 -32.41
N SER A 40 -0.27 2.73 -32.48
CA SER A 40 -0.55 3.74 -33.51
C SER A 40 0.77 4.35 -34.00
N GLU A 41 0.87 4.52 -35.32
CA GLU A 41 2.02 5.11 -36.01
C GLU A 41 2.37 6.51 -35.48
N ALA A 42 3.68 6.80 -35.41
CA ALA A 42 4.21 8.10 -35.03
C ALA A 42 3.79 9.19 -36.03
N PRO A 43 3.11 10.26 -35.60
CA PRO A 43 2.96 11.44 -36.45
C PRO A 43 4.24 12.29 -36.38
N ALA A 44 4.58 12.86 -37.52
CA ALA A 44 5.79 13.64 -37.75
C ALA A 44 5.97 14.79 -36.74
N ARG A 45 7.22 14.96 -36.28
CA ARG A 45 7.68 16.12 -35.50
C ARG A 45 7.24 17.44 -36.16
N PRO A 46 6.43 18.28 -35.51
CA PRO A 46 6.38 19.68 -35.89
C PRO A 46 7.64 20.38 -35.36
N ARG A 47 8.14 21.28 -36.19
CA ARG A 47 9.34 22.08 -36.04
C ARG A 47 9.27 22.87 -34.73
N ALA A 48 10.30 22.77 -33.89
CA ALA A 48 10.47 23.65 -32.74
C ALA A 48 10.59 25.09 -33.22
N GLU A 49 9.58 25.92 -32.95
CA GLU A 49 9.73 27.36 -32.87
C GLU A 49 10.08 27.69 -31.42
N GLU A 50 11.32 28.16 -31.22
CA GLU A 50 11.78 28.80 -30.00
C GLU A 50 10.90 30.01 -29.70
N VAL A 51 10.10 29.94 -28.62
CA VAL A 51 9.49 31.13 -28.02
C VAL A 51 10.07 31.29 -26.64
N GLN A 52 10.91 32.32 -26.52
CA GLN A 52 11.54 32.77 -25.28
C GLN A 52 10.47 33.12 -24.25
N VAL A 53 10.46 32.39 -23.14
CA VAL A 53 9.70 32.77 -21.94
C VAL A 53 10.46 33.90 -21.26
N SER A 54 9.91 35.11 -21.28
CA SER A 54 10.36 36.19 -20.42
C SER A 54 10.02 35.82 -18.98
N SER A 55 11.05 35.48 -18.22
CA SER A 55 11.00 35.40 -16.77
C SER A 55 10.83 36.80 -16.19
N ASP A 56 9.66 37.12 -15.63
CA ASP A 56 9.52 38.18 -14.64
C ASP A 56 8.52 37.76 -13.56
N ARG A 57 9.11 37.19 -12.48
CA ARG A 57 8.74 37.05 -11.06
C ARG A 57 7.30 37.40 -10.62
N ALA A 58 6.67 36.64 -9.73
CA ALA A 58 7.24 36.14 -8.48
C ALA A 58 6.63 34.80 -8.02
N ALA A 59 7.24 33.70 -8.45
CA ALA A 59 7.45 32.55 -7.57
C ALA A 59 8.75 32.85 -6.78
N GLY A 60 8.77 32.55 -5.49
CA GLY A 60 10.00 32.55 -4.73
C GLY A 60 10.98 31.58 -5.39
N SER A 61 11.97 32.12 -6.09
CA SER A 61 13.02 31.36 -6.74
C SER A 61 13.98 30.80 -5.69
N GLY A 62 13.66 29.64 -5.14
CA GLY A 62 14.66 28.75 -4.59
C GLY A 62 15.15 27.85 -5.72
N THR A 63 16.29 28.17 -6.33
CA THR A 63 17.09 27.13 -7.00
C THR A 63 17.30 26.04 -5.97
N GLU A 64 16.77 24.85 -6.21
CA GLU A 64 17.00 23.69 -5.35
C GLU A 64 18.52 23.54 -5.20
N ALA A 65 19.03 23.69 -3.98
CA ALA A 65 20.47 23.71 -3.76
C ALA A 65 21.05 22.37 -4.20
N ALA A 66 21.94 22.40 -5.19
CA ALA A 66 22.60 21.20 -5.68
C ALA A 66 23.53 20.66 -4.58
N ARG A 67 23.56 19.33 -4.43
CA ARG A 67 24.47 18.66 -3.51
C ARG A 67 25.92 19.04 -3.85
N PRO A 68 26.76 19.41 -2.85
CA PRO A 68 28.14 19.77 -3.10
C PRO A 68 28.95 18.57 -3.62
N ALA A 69 29.94 18.87 -4.48
CA ALA A 69 30.81 17.84 -5.05
C ALA A 69 31.68 17.16 -3.96
N SER A 70 32.05 15.90 -4.19
CA SER A 70 32.93 15.13 -3.31
C SER A 70 34.36 15.68 -3.22
N SER A 71 34.76 16.59 -4.10
CA SER A 71 36.03 17.32 -4.04
C SER A 71 35.88 18.79 -3.60
N GLY A 72 34.70 19.18 -3.11
CA GLY A 72 34.37 20.54 -2.69
C GLY A 72 34.92 20.97 -1.32
N ASP A 73 34.74 22.23 -0.96
CA ASP A 73 35.03 22.75 0.39
C ASP A 73 34.05 22.13 1.40
N TRP A 74 34.56 21.69 2.56
CA TRP A 74 33.72 21.14 3.63
C TRP A 74 32.69 22.15 4.13
N ARG A 75 33.00 23.46 4.00
CA ARG A 75 32.05 24.53 4.36
C ARG A 75 30.82 24.56 3.45
N ASP A 76 30.95 24.13 2.19
CA ASP A 76 29.80 23.99 1.28
C ASP A 76 28.91 22.83 1.72
N ALA A 77 29.50 21.71 2.17
CA ALA A 77 28.75 20.59 2.74
C ALA A 77 27.98 21.01 4.00
N PHE A 78 28.65 21.72 4.93
CA PHE A 78 28.00 22.23 6.13
C PHE A 78 26.83 23.18 5.80
N ARG A 79 27.06 24.19 4.95
CA ARG A 79 26.01 25.13 4.52
C ARG A 79 24.85 24.42 3.83
N PHE A 80 25.15 23.44 2.96
CA PHE A 80 24.11 22.68 2.28
C PHE A 80 23.21 21.93 3.28
N VAL A 81 23.78 21.20 4.25
CA VAL A 81 22.98 20.47 5.25
C VAL A 81 22.25 21.42 6.20
N ARG A 82 22.84 22.57 6.54
CA ARG A 82 22.21 23.58 7.39
C ARG A 82 21.02 24.26 6.70
N ASP A 83 21.22 24.70 5.45
CA ASP A 83 20.33 25.64 4.77
C ASP A 83 19.33 24.93 3.83
N ALA A 84 19.68 23.78 3.25
CA ALA A 84 18.86 23.09 2.26
C ALA A 84 18.15 21.83 2.78
N ILE A 85 18.50 21.36 3.99
CA ILE A 85 17.82 20.27 4.67
C ILE A 85 17.08 20.87 5.87
N ARG A 86 15.76 20.79 5.91
CA ARG A 86 14.94 21.28 7.02
C ARG A 86 15.16 20.40 8.26
N THR A 87 15.27 21.01 9.44
CA THR A 87 15.32 20.25 10.71
C THR A 87 13.91 19.76 11.08
N GLU A 88 13.77 18.50 11.47
CA GLU A 88 12.52 17.92 12.01
C GLU A 88 12.67 17.56 13.49
N PRO A 89 11.63 17.77 14.32
CA PRO A 89 11.71 17.49 15.76
C PRO A 89 11.37 16.02 16.06
N SER A 90 12.02 15.10 15.34
CA SER A 90 11.89 13.65 15.54
C SER A 90 13.04 13.12 16.41
N PRO A 91 12.75 12.27 17.42
CA PRO A 91 13.77 11.74 18.31
C PRO A 91 14.57 10.54 17.74
N PHE A 92 14.13 9.95 16.62
CA PHE A 92 14.74 8.74 16.06
C PHE A 92 15.15 8.95 14.59
N PRO A 93 16.35 8.47 14.17
CA PRO A 93 16.80 8.49 12.78
C PRO A 93 16.06 7.42 11.97
N LEU A 94 14.99 7.81 11.29
CA LEU A 94 14.13 6.92 10.50
C LEU A 94 14.30 7.12 9.00
N LYS A 95 15.17 8.05 8.58
CA LYS A 95 15.46 8.30 7.18
C LYS A 95 16.78 7.71 6.74
N THR A 96 16.77 7.13 5.54
CA THR A 96 17.99 6.74 4.84
C THR A 96 18.71 8.01 4.33
N PRO A 97 20.00 7.94 3.95
CA PRO A 97 20.69 9.06 3.31
C PRO A 97 19.97 9.56 2.03
N SER A 98 19.40 8.64 1.24
CA SER A 98 18.57 8.97 0.08
C SER A 98 17.27 9.66 0.50
N GLY A 99 16.67 9.22 1.59
CA GLY A 99 15.51 9.83 2.21
C GLY A 99 15.67 11.26 2.67
N VAL A 100 16.83 11.58 3.25
CA VAL A 100 17.19 12.96 3.60
C VAL A 100 17.26 13.83 2.34
N GLU A 101 17.81 13.31 1.24
CA GLU A 101 17.86 14.01 -0.05
C GLU A 101 16.47 14.19 -0.67
N TRP A 102 15.65 13.13 -0.69
CA TRP A 102 14.30 13.16 -1.26
C TRP A 102 13.36 14.10 -0.52
N SER A 103 13.36 14.03 0.81
CA SER A 103 12.46 14.81 1.65
C SER A 103 12.95 16.24 1.91
N ARG A 104 14.24 16.51 1.65
CA ARG A 104 14.94 17.73 2.05
C ARG A 104 14.72 18.05 3.53
N SER A 105 14.73 17.01 4.36
CA SER A 105 14.43 17.13 5.78
C SER A 105 15.07 16.01 6.59
N ALA A 106 15.44 16.32 7.82
CA ALA A 106 16.14 15.41 8.71
C ALA A 106 16.05 15.89 10.16
N ASN A 107 16.04 14.99 11.13
CA ASN A 107 16.28 15.34 12.52
C ASN A 107 17.77 15.69 12.77
N PRO A 108 18.16 16.19 13.95
CA PRO A 108 19.56 16.53 14.23
C PRO A 108 20.56 15.40 14.00
N LEU A 109 20.24 14.16 14.39
CA LEU A 109 21.12 13.00 14.18
C LEU A 109 21.22 12.62 12.70
N GLU A 110 20.11 12.56 11.98
CA GLU A 110 20.06 12.33 10.52
C GLU A 110 20.88 13.40 9.77
N LYS A 111 20.78 14.67 10.18
CA LYS A 111 21.61 15.75 9.63
C LYS A 111 23.09 15.53 9.93
N ALA A 112 23.42 15.15 11.16
CA ALA A 112 24.81 14.91 11.56
C ALA A 112 25.42 13.73 10.78
N LEU A 113 24.71 12.60 10.68
CA LEU A 113 25.11 11.43 9.91
C LEU A 113 25.24 11.75 8.41
N TYR A 114 24.28 12.48 7.84
CA TYR A 114 24.32 12.87 6.44
C TYR A 114 25.49 13.84 6.15
N LEU A 115 25.73 14.83 7.01
CA LEU A 115 26.89 15.71 6.92
C LEU A 115 28.21 14.92 7.06
N ALA A 116 28.30 14.03 8.03
CA ALA A 116 29.47 13.17 8.23
C ALA A 116 29.76 12.34 6.96
N ARG A 117 28.73 11.77 6.33
CA ARG A 117 28.87 11.05 5.04
C ARG A 117 29.45 11.94 3.94
N LEU A 118 28.99 13.19 3.81
CA LEU A 118 29.54 14.13 2.82
C LEU A 118 31.02 14.44 3.10
N LEU A 119 31.38 14.66 4.36
CA LEU A 119 32.73 15.02 4.78
C LEU A 119 33.71 13.83 4.65
N LEU A 120 33.30 12.63 5.02
CA LEU A 120 34.05 11.39 4.79
C LEU A 120 34.30 11.18 3.29
N GLY A 121 33.30 11.44 2.45
CA GLY A 121 33.44 11.40 0.99
C GLY A 121 34.43 12.42 0.43
N GLN A 122 34.72 13.50 1.17
CA GLN A 122 35.78 14.49 0.88
C GLN A 122 37.14 14.12 1.50
N GLY A 123 37.27 12.94 2.10
CA GLY A 123 38.50 12.48 2.76
C GLY A 123 38.76 13.14 4.11
N ARG A 124 37.72 13.66 4.78
CA ARG A 124 37.83 14.26 6.11
C ARG A 124 37.61 13.22 7.21
N THR A 125 38.25 13.42 8.35
CA THR A 125 37.96 12.69 9.59
C THR A 125 36.90 13.44 10.39
N VAL A 126 35.88 12.73 10.85
CA VAL A 126 34.77 13.32 11.61
C VAL A 126 34.32 12.40 12.74
N GLU A 127 33.72 12.97 13.78
CA GLU A 127 33.03 12.28 14.87
C GLU A 127 31.58 12.78 14.93
N ILE A 128 30.64 11.94 15.37
CA ILE A 128 29.31 12.38 15.79
C ILE A 128 29.36 12.68 17.28
N VAL A 129 28.79 13.81 17.69
CA VAL A 129 28.77 14.24 19.08
C VAL A 129 27.35 14.30 19.57
N GLU A 130 27.10 13.77 20.77
CA GLU A 130 25.83 13.89 21.48
C GLU A 130 25.94 14.92 22.61
N GLY A 131 24.85 15.63 22.87
CA GLY A 131 24.67 16.48 24.05
C GLY A 131 23.19 16.71 24.36
N GLU A 132 22.92 17.47 25.43
CA GLU A 132 21.57 17.84 25.83
C GLU A 132 21.37 19.36 25.75
N LEU A 133 20.37 19.81 24.99
CA LEU A 133 19.95 21.21 24.96
C LEU A 133 19.21 21.57 26.25
N ASP A 134 19.49 22.76 26.77
CA ASP A 134 18.61 23.35 27.78
C ASP A 134 17.26 23.77 27.18
N ASP A 135 16.25 23.97 28.03
CA ASP A 135 14.91 24.31 27.58
C ASP A 135 14.89 25.59 26.73
N ALA A 136 15.70 26.60 27.07
CA ALA A 136 15.74 27.86 26.31
C ALA A 136 16.24 27.64 24.87
N THR A 137 17.26 26.81 24.71
CA THR A 137 17.87 26.51 23.41
C THR A 137 17.00 25.55 22.60
N ALA A 138 16.35 24.57 23.24
CA ALA A 138 15.34 23.72 22.62
C ALA A 138 14.16 24.54 22.06
N ARG A 139 13.62 25.48 22.85
CA ARG A 139 12.57 26.41 22.38
C ARG A 139 13.03 27.27 21.20
N ARG A 140 14.27 27.75 21.23
CA ARG A 140 14.87 28.50 20.10
C ARG A 140 14.94 27.65 18.84
N LEU A 141 15.35 26.38 18.95
CA LEU A 141 15.39 25.45 17.82
C LEU A 141 13.98 25.22 17.24
N LEU A 142 12.98 24.94 18.09
CA LEU A 142 11.59 24.75 17.63
C LEU A 142 11.02 26.01 16.95
N THR A 143 11.37 27.20 17.45
CA THR A 143 10.99 28.47 16.82
C THR A 143 11.59 28.61 15.42
N ALA A 144 12.80 28.08 15.19
CA ALA A 144 13.44 28.07 13.89
C ALA A 144 12.86 27.00 12.94
N ILE A 145 12.39 25.87 13.49
CA ILE A 145 11.76 24.78 12.73
C ILE A 145 10.40 25.19 12.17
N PHE A 146 9.57 25.84 12.99
CA PHE A 146 8.19 26.15 12.63
C PHE A 146 8.04 27.61 12.20
N ALA A 147 7.92 27.84 10.89
CA ALA A 147 7.55 29.14 10.36
C ALA A 147 6.12 29.54 10.80
N PRO A 148 5.84 30.83 11.04
CA PRO A 148 4.49 31.30 11.35
C PRO A 148 3.48 30.84 10.29
N ALA A 149 2.27 30.51 10.74
CA ALA A 149 1.17 30.15 9.84
C ALA A 149 0.82 31.33 8.92
N GLU A 150 0.16 31.03 7.79
CA GLU A 150 -0.48 32.07 6.99
C GLU A 150 -1.55 32.81 7.80
N SER A 151 -1.96 34.00 7.35
CA SER A 151 -2.98 34.76 8.06
C SER A 151 -4.37 34.12 7.91
N PHE A 152 -4.93 33.60 8.99
CA PHE A 152 -6.29 33.08 9.04
C PHE A 152 -7.21 34.00 9.84
N SER A 153 -8.49 34.05 9.47
CA SER A 153 -9.53 34.70 10.27
C SER A 153 -9.93 33.76 11.42
N ILE A 154 -9.19 33.85 12.53
CA ILE A 154 -9.39 33.01 13.71
C ILE A 154 -10.22 33.77 14.75
N ASP A 155 -11.13 33.07 15.43
CA ASP A 155 -11.80 33.61 16.59
C ASP A 155 -10.76 34.01 17.66
N PRO A 156 -10.72 35.26 18.16
CA PRO A 156 -9.71 35.70 19.12
C PRO A 156 -9.64 34.88 20.42
N SER A 157 -10.70 34.11 20.74
CA SER A 157 -10.75 33.22 21.92
C SER A 157 -10.26 31.81 21.64
N ALA A 158 -10.02 31.43 20.38
CA ALA A 158 -9.57 30.10 20.01
C ALA A 158 -8.12 29.86 20.50
N PRO A 159 -7.83 28.69 21.09
CA PRO A 159 -6.48 28.35 21.51
C PRO A 159 -5.59 28.18 20.28
N VAL A 160 -4.60 29.05 20.14
CA VAL A 160 -3.62 28.99 19.07
C VAL A 160 -2.45 28.08 19.42
N SER A 161 -1.80 27.57 18.38
CA SER A 161 -0.59 26.78 18.46
C SER A 161 0.62 27.65 18.73
N VAL A 162 1.46 27.20 19.66
CA VAL A 162 2.79 27.75 19.93
C VAL A 162 3.72 26.55 20.11
N PRO A 163 4.17 25.92 19.02
CA PRO A 163 4.90 24.64 19.08
C PRO A 163 6.13 24.66 19.99
N SER A 164 6.83 25.81 20.06
CA SER A 164 7.99 25.98 20.95
C SER A 164 7.64 25.86 22.43
N GLU A 165 6.37 25.95 22.83
CA GLU A 165 5.94 25.81 24.23
C GLU A 165 5.25 24.46 24.50
N GLU A 166 5.16 23.56 23.51
CA GLU A 166 4.61 22.22 23.72
C GLU A 166 5.65 21.31 24.40
N PRO A 167 5.39 20.80 25.62
CA PRO A 167 6.39 20.06 26.40
C PRO A 167 6.96 18.83 25.68
N ASP A 168 6.12 18.11 24.94
CA ASP A 168 6.53 16.89 24.21
C ASP A 168 7.46 17.23 23.03
N LEU A 169 7.24 18.36 22.34
CA LEU A 169 8.11 18.84 21.28
C LEU A 169 9.43 19.39 21.83
N VAL A 170 9.39 20.09 22.96
CA VAL A 170 10.61 20.54 23.64
C VAL A 170 11.44 19.32 24.00
N ALA A 171 10.84 18.32 24.63
CA ALA A 171 11.52 17.08 25.00
C ALA A 171 12.07 16.31 23.80
N SER A 172 11.40 16.31 22.64
CA SER A 172 11.84 15.55 21.46
C SER A 172 13.13 16.06 20.82
N VAL A 173 13.49 17.32 21.03
CA VAL A 173 14.73 17.94 20.49
C VAL A 173 15.84 18.09 21.52
N LYS A 174 15.59 17.81 22.80
CA LYS A 174 16.60 18.01 23.86
C LYS A 174 17.83 17.13 23.68
N ARG A 175 17.64 15.86 23.35
CA ARG A 175 18.75 14.98 22.96
C ARG A 175 19.21 15.40 21.56
N HIS A 176 20.42 15.93 21.46
CA HIS A 176 20.86 16.67 20.29
C HIS A 176 22.20 16.18 19.79
N PHE A 177 22.38 16.23 18.47
CA PHE A 177 23.55 15.67 17.80
C PHE A 177 24.13 16.63 16.78
N TRP A 178 25.45 16.65 16.68
CA TRP A 178 26.18 17.44 15.68
C TRP A 178 27.46 16.73 15.23
N VAL A 179 28.14 17.29 14.23
CA VAL A 179 29.40 16.73 13.70
C VAL A 179 30.58 17.48 14.28
N ARG A 180 31.66 16.76 14.58
CA ARG A 180 32.96 17.35 14.85
C ARG A 180 33.93 16.99 13.74
N LEU A 181 34.54 17.99 13.12
CA LEU A 181 35.48 17.83 12.01
C LEU A 181 36.92 17.99 12.50
N GLU A 182 37.81 17.08 12.12
CA GLU A 182 39.24 17.21 12.38
C GLU A 182 39.80 18.37 11.54
N GLY A 183 40.24 19.43 12.20
CA GLY A 183 40.93 20.56 11.58
C GLY A 183 42.45 20.47 11.74
N ASP A 184 43.18 21.41 11.12
CA ASP A 184 44.65 21.39 11.07
C ASP A 184 45.31 21.46 12.46
N ASP A 185 44.74 22.26 13.38
CA ASP A 185 45.28 22.48 14.74
C ASP A 185 44.28 22.13 15.86
N ALA A 186 42.99 21.99 15.53
CA ALA A 186 41.93 21.69 16.48
C ALA A 186 40.69 21.12 15.78
N TRP A 187 39.92 20.34 16.53
CA TRP A 187 38.59 19.90 16.11
C TRP A 187 37.60 21.07 16.06
N VAL A 188 36.74 21.07 15.04
CA VAL A 188 35.74 22.12 14.78
C VAL A 188 34.34 21.53 14.88
N ASP A 189 33.49 22.06 15.75
CA ASP A 189 32.08 21.67 15.86
C ASP A 189 31.25 22.24 14.70
N LEU A 190 30.37 21.42 14.14
CA LEU A 190 29.50 21.72 13.02
C LEU A 190 28.08 21.26 13.36
N ASP A 191 27.23 22.17 13.83
CA ASP A 191 25.82 21.91 14.13
C ASP A 191 24.91 22.45 13.02
N PRO A 192 24.44 21.60 12.08
CA PRO A 192 23.58 22.03 10.99
C PRO A 192 22.09 22.15 11.37
N ALA A 193 21.71 21.92 12.63
CA ALA A 193 20.30 21.99 13.03
C ALA A 193 19.79 23.42 13.18
N PHE A 194 20.68 24.36 13.52
CA PHE A 194 20.37 25.77 13.73
C PHE A 194 20.69 26.60 12.47
N PRO A 195 19.73 27.37 11.93
CA PRO A 195 19.94 28.16 10.70
C PRO A 195 21.05 29.21 10.80
N ASP A 196 21.33 29.72 12.00
CA ASP A 196 22.34 30.74 12.29
C ASP A 196 23.66 30.17 12.81
N ALA A 197 23.83 28.84 12.82
CA ALA A 197 25.06 28.19 13.27
C ALA A 197 26.24 28.51 12.34
N GLU A 198 27.35 28.94 12.93
CA GLU A 198 28.64 29.08 12.25
C GLU A 198 29.61 27.96 12.67
N PRO A 199 30.58 27.57 11.81
CA PRO A 199 31.55 26.56 12.18
C PRO A 199 32.33 26.91 13.46
N GLY A 200 32.50 25.92 14.33
CA GLY A 200 33.08 26.06 15.66
C GLY A 200 32.05 26.38 16.75
N GLN A 201 30.76 26.49 16.42
CA GLN A 201 29.68 26.64 17.39
C GLN A 201 28.98 25.30 17.66
N SER A 202 28.71 25.05 18.93
CA SER A 202 27.80 24.02 19.43
C SER A 202 26.83 24.66 20.42
N PHE A 203 25.63 24.08 20.53
CA PHE A 203 24.55 24.61 21.36
C PHE A 203 24.23 23.75 22.59
N ALA A 204 25.00 22.68 22.78
CA ALA A 204 24.98 21.81 23.96
C ALA A 204 26.41 21.48 24.39
N GLU A 205 26.60 21.12 25.66
CA GLU A 205 27.85 20.50 26.11
C GLU A 205 27.92 19.05 25.60
N ALA A 206 29.09 18.66 25.08
CA ALA A 206 29.33 17.30 24.60
C ALA A 206 29.32 16.31 25.76
N THR A 207 28.45 15.30 25.69
CA THR A 207 28.37 14.20 26.65
C THR A 207 29.04 12.94 26.13
N GLU A 208 28.86 12.65 24.84
CA GLU A 208 29.38 11.42 24.20
C GLU A 208 29.83 11.68 22.77
N ARG A 209 30.68 10.80 22.24
CA ARG A 209 31.23 10.86 20.89
C ARG A 209 31.28 9.49 20.27
N TYR A 210 30.97 9.42 18.98
CA TYR A 210 30.82 8.20 18.23
C TYR A 210 31.57 8.27 16.90
N ASP A 211 32.04 7.12 16.43
CA ASP A 211 32.36 6.96 15.01
C ASP A 211 31.03 7.04 14.22
N PRO A 212 30.96 7.75 13.08
CA PRO A 212 29.74 7.81 12.28
C PRO A 212 29.21 6.44 11.82
N ALA A 213 30.04 5.40 11.81
CA ALA A 213 29.66 4.03 11.46
C ALA A 213 29.23 3.19 12.69
N ASP A 214 29.15 3.78 13.88
CA ASP A 214 28.69 3.09 15.09
C ASP A 214 27.23 2.66 14.95
N GLU A 215 26.97 1.37 15.16
CA GLU A 215 25.63 0.78 15.06
C GLU A 215 24.66 1.35 16.09
N GLU A 216 25.14 1.90 17.22
CA GLU A 216 24.29 2.54 18.23
C GLU A 216 23.56 3.77 17.71
N LEU A 217 24.13 4.47 16.72
CA LEU A 217 23.51 5.62 16.06
C LEU A 217 22.44 5.22 15.04
N GLY A 218 22.44 3.94 14.63
CA GLY A 218 21.54 3.40 13.62
C GLY A 218 20.17 3.02 14.18
N THR A 219 19.22 2.86 13.26
CA THR A 219 17.96 2.16 13.53
C THR A 219 18.11 0.72 13.09
N ARG A 220 17.64 -0.22 13.91
CA ARG A 220 17.64 -1.66 13.66
C ARG A 220 16.23 -2.12 13.31
N LEU A 221 16.14 -3.05 12.38
CA LEU A 221 14.90 -3.64 11.90
C LEU A 221 14.95 -5.15 12.07
N ARG A 222 13.86 -5.75 12.56
CA ARG A 222 13.70 -7.20 12.68
C ARG A 222 12.42 -7.65 12.01
N PHE A 223 12.53 -8.70 11.20
CA PHE A 223 11.40 -9.45 10.65
C PHE A 223 11.38 -10.83 11.30
N ALA A 224 10.25 -11.25 11.83
CA ALA A 224 10.08 -12.60 12.37
C ALA A 224 8.76 -13.20 11.87
N LEU A 225 8.81 -14.43 11.39
CA LEU A 225 7.63 -15.22 11.05
C LEU A 225 7.40 -16.23 12.15
N ASP A 226 6.25 -16.13 12.82
CA ASP A 226 5.84 -17.08 13.85
C ASP A 226 4.63 -17.88 13.40
N TRP A 227 4.53 -19.12 13.88
CA TRP A 227 3.35 -19.95 13.72
C TRP A 227 2.92 -20.59 15.04
N SER A 228 1.65 -21.00 15.13
CA SER A 228 1.15 -21.78 16.26
C SER A 228 0.04 -22.73 15.82
N SER A 229 -0.15 -23.83 16.55
CA SER A 229 -1.18 -24.83 16.20
C SER A 229 -2.61 -24.40 16.54
N SER A 230 -2.77 -23.37 17.37
CA SER A 230 -4.03 -22.66 17.59
C SER A 230 -3.76 -21.17 17.85
N PRO A 231 -4.73 -20.27 17.63
CA PRO A 231 -4.56 -18.85 17.97
C PRO A 231 -4.24 -18.58 19.45
N SER A 232 -4.54 -19.53 20.34
CA SER A 232 -4.29 -19.45 21.79
C SER A 232 -3.04 -20.17 22.28
N SER A 233 -2.36 -20.95 21.44
CA SER A 233 -1.15 -21.69 21.83
C SER A 233 0.10 -20.81 21.74
N GLU A 234 1.18 -21.25 22.38
CA GLU A 234 2.49 -20.62 22.25
C GLU A 234 2.94 -20.63 20.79
N ALA A 235 3.54 -19.53 20.35
CA ALA A 235 4.00 -19.36 18.98
C ALA A 235 5.49 -19.71 18.88
N GLU A 236 5.84 -20.40 17.80
CA GLU A 236 7.21 -20.74 17.43
C GLU A 236 7.68 -19.83 16.29
N THR A 237 8.88 -19.25 16.43
CA THR A 237 9.52 -18.47 15.37
C THR A 237 10.19 -19.41 14.37
N VAL A 238 9.78 -19.32 13.11
CA VAL A 238 10.20 -20.19 12.00
C VAL A 238 11.31 -19.57 11.16
N LEU A 239 11.22 -18.25 10.98
CA LEU A 239 12.15 -17.47 10.18
C LEU A 239 12.39 -16.15 10.90
N GLU A 240 13.64 -15.72 10.95
CA GLU A 240 14.02 -14.44 11.54
C GLU A 240 15.16 -13.78 10.79
N TRP A 241 15.05 -12.47 10.60
CA TRP A 241 16.11 -11.61 10.09
C TRP A 241 16.21 -10.34 10.95
N GLU A 242 17.43 -9.91 11.21
CA GLU A 242 17.75 -8.67 11.91
C GLU A 242 18.88 -7.95 11.16
N GLY A 243 18.73 -6.63 10.96
CA GLY A 243 19.73 -5.82 10.27
C GLY A 243 19.52 -4.32 10.47
N GLY A 244 20.41 -3.52 9.88
CA GLY A 244 20.29 -2.07 9.86
C GLY A 244 19.10 -1.61 9.01
N PHE A 245 18.48 -0.50 9.39
CA PHE A 245 17.32 0.05 8.68
C PHE A 245 17.61 0.32 7.20
N ASP A 246 18.79 0.87 6.88
CA ASP A 246 19.25 1.14 5.50
C ASP A 246 19.41 -0.14 4.65
N GLU A 247 19.50 -1.32 5.27
CA GLU A 247 19.62 -2.59 4.55
C GLU A 247 18.31 -3.02 3.91
N ALA A 248 17.16 -2.57 4.43
CA ALA A 248 15.82 -2.93 3.96
C ALA A 248 14.95 -1.73 3.55
N ALA A 249 15.25 -0.52 4.04
CA ALA A 249 14.42 0.65 3.80
C ALA A 249 14.42 1.07 2.33
N ASN A 250 13.22 1.35 1.80
CA ASN A 250 12.95 1.63 0.37
C ASN A 250 13.34 0.53 -0.62
N LYS A 251 13.69 -0.67 -0.15
CA LYS A 251 14.11 -1.79 -0.98
C LYS A 251 12.97 -2.78 -1.22
N SER A 252 13.17 -3.69 -2.17
CA SER A 252 12.21 -4.75 -2.47
C SER A 252 12.32 -5.87 -1.42
N VAL A 253 11.63 -5.72 -0.29
CA VAL A 253 11.47 -6.78 0.71
C VAL A 253 10.29 -7.68 0.34
N SER A 254 10.48 -8.99 0.29
CA SER A 254 9.42 -9.95 -0.03
C SER A 254 9.48 -11.19 0.85
N LEU A 255 8.36 -11.52 1.49
CA LEU A 255 8.17 -12.79 2.18
C LEU A 255 7.28 -13.70 1.33
N ALA A 256 7.75 -14.89 0.98
CA ALA A 256 6.96 -15.91 0.28
C ALA A 256 6.75 -17.12 1.18
N ILE A 257 5.52 -17.63 1.26
CA ILE A 257 5.16 -18.87 1.96
C ILE A 257 4.44 -19.78 0.97
N ARG A 258 4.88 -21.04 0.85
CA ARG A 258 4.38 -21.95 -0.19
C ARG A 258 4.01 -23.29 0.42
N GLY A 259 2.84 -23.82 0.12
CA GLY A 259 2.44 -25.16 0.52
C GLY A 259 3.14 -26.22 -0.33
N ARG A 260 3.80 -27.17 0.33
CA ARG A 260 4.40 -28.37 -0.25
C ARG A 260 3.77 -29.60 0.40
N PHE A 261 3.46 -30.62 -0.40
CA PHE A 261 2.81 -31.84 0.08
C PHE A 261 3.66 -33.07 -0.21
N GLU A 262 3.87 -33.91 0.81
CA GLU A 262 4.60 -35.17 0.65
C GLU A 262 3.70 -36.36 0.97
N GLU A 263 3.75 -37.39 0.12
CA GLU A 263 3.07 -38.66 0.37
C GLU A 263 3.82 -39.49 1.41
N THR A 264 3.14 -39.87 2.49
CA THR A 264 3.70 -40.78 3.49
C THR A 264 3.36 -42.23 3.16
N LYS A 265 4.35 -43.12 3.25
CA LYS A 265 4.12 -44.57 3.16
C LYS A 265 3.40 -45.01 4.43
N GLY A 266 2.19 -45.55 4.30
CA GLY A 266 1.44 -46.09 5.43
C GLY A 266 2.29 -47.12 6.19
N VAL A 267 2.54 -46.87 7.47
CA VAL A 267 3.19 -47.83 8.35
C VAL A 267 2.17 -48.92 8.66
N GLU A 268 2.54 -50.18 8.41
CA GLU A 268 1.75 -51.32 8.87
C GLU A 268 1.74 -51.29 10.39
N GLU A 269 0.59 -50.95 11.00
CA GLU A 269 0.36 -51.25 12.40
C GLU A 269 0.37 -52.77 12.55
N ALA A 270 1.49 -53.32 13.03
CA ALA A 270 1.50 -54.66 13.56
C ALA A 270 0.63 -54.65 14.83
N GLU A 271 -0.55 -55.29 14.77
CA GLU A 271 -1.32 -55.61 15.98
C GLU A 271 -0.37 -56.31 16.96
N GLU A 272 -0.03 -55.63 18.06
CA GLU A 272 0.53 -56.32 19.22
C GLU A 272 -0.52 -57.34 19.66
N SER A 273 -0.21 -58.62 19.44
CA SER A 273 -1.01 -59.70 19.96
C SER A 273 -0.92 -59.67 21.49
N GLY A 274 -1.87 -58.96 22.11
CA GLY A 274 -2.09 -58.95 23.55
C GLY A 274 -2.32 -60.38 24.04
N GLY A 275 -1.32 -60.92 24.73
CA GLY A 275 -1.38 -62.24 25.34
C GLY A 275 -2.29 -62.28 26.57
N GLY A 276 -3.27 -63.18 26.54
CA GLY A 276 -3.95 -63.76 27.72
C GLY A 276 -5.26 -63.05 28.13
N ILE A 277 -6.34 -63.71 28.59
CA ILE A 277 -6.60 -65.08 29.03
C ILE A 277 -8.12 -65.35 28.87
N GLY A 278 -8.52 -66.55 28.42
CA GLY A 278 -9.72 -67.25 28.92
C GLY A 278 -10.95 -67.36 28.01
N GLY A 279 -11.24 -68.57 27.50
CA GLY A 279 -12.54 -68.87 26.86
C GLY A 279 -12.59 -70.14 26.03
N LEU A 280 -12.69 -71.28 26.70
CA LEU A 280 -12.87 -72.65 26.19
C LEU A 280 -14.10 -72.78 25.25
N PHE A 281 -13.94 -72.99 23.93
CA PHE A 281 -14.76 -73.86 23.04
C PHE A 281 -14.44 -73.59 21.54
N GLY A 282 -13.86 -74.59 20.86
CA GLY A 282 -14.26 -75.02 19.50
C GLY A 282 -13.81 -74.25 18.25
N GLY A 283 -12.93 -74.89 17.45
CA GLY A 283 -13.20 -75.04 16.02
C GLY A 283 -12.36 -74.22 15.03
N LEU A 284 -11.42 -74.90 14.38
CA LEU A 284 -10.77 -74.61 13.10
C LEU A 284 -11.50 -73.63 12.16
N SER A 285 -10.95 -72.42 11.98
CA SER A 285 -10.91 -71.75 10.67
C SER A 285 -9.68 -70.86 10.62
N GLY A 286 -8.72 -71.19 9.73
CA GLY A 286 -7.61 -70.31 9.42
C GLY A 286 -8.13 -69.07 8.71
N ARG A 287 -8.04 -67.92 9.37
CA ARG A 287 -8.15 -66.61 8.73
C ARG A 287 -6.77 -65.97 8.88
N ALA A 288 -6.07 -65.80 7.77
CA ALA A 288 -4.88 -64.96 7.75
C ALA A 288 -5.26 -63.57 8.30
N PRO A 289 -4.39 -62.91 9.08
CA PRO A 289 -4.63 -61.53 9.49
C PRO A 289 -4.85 -60.72 8.21
N SER A 290 -6.01 -60.08 8.09
CA SER A 290 -6.21 -59.11 7.03
C SER A 290 -5.39 -57.88 7.41
N GLU A 291 -4.20 -57.75 6.84
CA GLU A 291 -3.48 -56.48 6.79
C GLU A 291 -4.43 -55.42 6.23
N LYS A 292 -4.98 -54.59 7.11
CA LYS A 292 -5.57 -53.33 6.67
C LYS A 292 -4.39 -52.44 6.32
N LYS A 293 -4.08 -52.32 5.02
CA LYS A 293 -3.19 -51.28 4.54
C LYS A 293 -3.76 -49.93 5.01
N ALA A 294 -3.04 -49.24 5.89
CA ALA A 294 -3.31 -47.84 6.16
C ALA A 294 -3.26 -47.09 4.82
N ALA A 295 -4.26 -46.24 4.56
CA ALA A 295 -4.19 -45.35 3.42
C ALA A 295 -2.97 -44.43 3.57
N PRO A 296 -2.22 -44.14 2.50
CA PRO A 296 -1.12 -43.19 2.57
C PRO A 296 -1.67 -41.84 3.06
N GLY A 297 -1.03 -41.27 4.09
CA GLY A 297 -1.33 -39.91 4.56
C GLY A 297 -0.57 -38.88 3.73
N VAL A 298 -1.11 -37.67 3.59
CA VAL A 298 -0.41 -36.54 2.96
C VAL A 298 0.04 -35.60 4.08
N LYS A 299 1.33 -35.28 4.14
CA LYS A 299 1.85 -34.25 5.06
C LYS A 299 2.02 -32.94 4.31
N ALA A 300 1.61 -31.84 4.95
CA ALA A 300 1.78 -30.49 4.44
C ALA A 300 2.97 -29.81 5.13
N PHE A 301 3.75 -29.08 4.34
CA PHE A 301 4.89 -28.27 4.74
C PHE A 301 4.71 -26.88 4.17
N TYR A 302 5.14 -25.84 4.90
CA TYR A 302 5.07 -24.47 4.39
C TYR A 302 6.45 -23.80 4.46
N PRO A 303 7.34 -24.05 3.49
CA PRO A 303 8.58 -23.29 3.33
C PRO A 303 8.27 -21.81 3.18
N ALA A 304 9.04 -21.01 3.93
CA ALA A 304 9.00 -19.56 3.97
C ALA A 304 10.38 -19.00 3.62
N VAL A 305 10.40 -17.98 2.77
CA VAL A 305 11.64 -17.31 2.34
C VAL A 305 11.46 -15.81 2.39
N LEU A 306 12.38 -15.11 3.04
CA LEU A 306 12.47 -13.67 3.07
C LEU A 306 13.61 -13.21 2.16
N THR A 307 13.28 -12.34 1.21
CA THR A 307 14.26 -11.74 0.30
C THR A 307 14.30 -10.22 0.45
N ILE A 308 15.48 -9.64 0.24
CA ILE A 308 15.71 -8.19 0.18
C ILE A 308 16.49 -7.91 -1.11
N ASP A 309 15.92 -7.09 -2.00
CA ASP A 309 16.47 -6.80 -3.34
C ASP A 309 16.78 -8.05 -4.18
N GLY A 310 16.04 -9.14 -3.91
CA GLY A 310 16.18 -10.43 -4.60
C GLY A 310 17.17 -11.39 -3.96
N ASP A 311 17.98 -10.94 -3.00
CA ASP A 311 18.85 -11.81 -2.21
C ASP A 311 18.05 -12.48 -1.10
N GLU A 312 18.20 -13.80 -0.96
CA GLU A 312 17.64 -14.57 0.16
C GLU A 312 18.43 -14.26 1.43
N VAL A 313 17.76 -13.66 2.41
CA VAL A 313 18.38 -13.22 3.67
C VAL A 313 17.99 -14.07 4.86
N ALA A 314 16.87 -14.79 4.77
CA ALA A 314 16.43 -15.77 5.75
C ALA A 314 15.43 -16.75 5.11
N ASP A 315 15.43 -17.98 5.59
CA ASP A 315 14.51 -19.05 5.20
C ASP A 315 14.08 -19.86 6.44
N GLY A 316 13.01 -20.63 6.30
CA GLY A 316 12.50 -21.53 7.33
C GLY A 316 11.33 -22.36 6.80
N GLU A 317 10.86 -23.35 7.56
CA GLU A 317 9.74 -24.21 7.14
C GLU A 317 8.79 -24.46 8.31
N ILE A 318 7.48 -24.24 8.09
CA ILE A 318 6.45 -24.64 9.06
C ILE A 318 6.18 -26.13 8.84
N GLU A 319 6.45 -26.94 9.85
CA GLU A 319 6.22 -28.39 9.88
C GLU A 319 5.14 -28.74 10.92
N PRO A 320 3.83 -28.63 10.58
CA PRO A 320 2.77 -28.83 11.56
C PRO A 320 2.64 -30.29 12.05
N GLY A 321 3.23 -31.25 11.32
CA GLY A 321 3.14 -32.67 11.67
C GLY A 321 1.70 -33.18 11.57
N ASP A 322 1.16 -33.62 12.71
CA ASP A 322 -0.25 -34.04 12.82
C ASP A 322 -1.14 -32.96 13.46
N GLU A 323 -0.58 -31.82 13.88
CA GLU A 323 -1.32 -30.68 14.43
C GLU A 323 -1.85 -29.79 13.29
N PRO A 324 -3.00 -29.09 13.47
CA PRO A 324 -3.43 -28.09 12.51
C PRO A 324 -2.53 -26.84 12.60
N VAL A 325 -2.39 -26.11 11.49
CA VAL A 325 -1.88 -24.74 11.56
C VAL A 325 -3.02 -23.84 12.01
N GLY A 326 -2.85 -23.18 13.16
CA GLY A 326 -3.87 -22.31 13.74
C GLY A 326 -3.67 -20.84 13.40
N LEU A 327 -2.43 -20.36 13.46
CA LEU A 327 -2.09 -18.96 13.26
C LEU A 327 -0.70 -18.84 12.63
N ILE A 328 -0.54 -17.93 11.67
CA ILE A 328 0.75 -17.50 11.13
C ILE A 328 0.81 -15.99 11.23
N THR A 329 1.86 -15.45 11.87
CA THR A 329 2.03 -14.01 12.02
C THR A 329 3.42 -13.54 11.63
N LEU A 330 3.47 -12.43 10.90
CA LEU A 330 4.68 -11.66 10.66
C LEU A 330 4.79 -10.56 11.72
N ARG A 331 5.86 -10.57 12.50
CA ARG A 331 6.27 -9.48 13.39
C ARG A 331 7.34 -8.63 12.73
N ILE A 332 7.21 -7.32 12.91
CA ILE A 332 8.14 -6.31 12.42
C ILE A 332 8.45 -5.38 13.59
N GLU A 333 9.70 -5.38 14.04
CA GLU A 333 10.16 -4.61 15.18
C GLU A 333 11.21 -3.61 14.74
N VAL A 334 11.11 -2.39 15.27
CA VAL A 334 12.02 -1.29 14.95
C VAL A 334 12.57 -0.76 16.25
N GLU A 335 13.88 -0.77 16.38
CA GLU A 335 14.60 -0.28 17.55
C GLU A 335 15.57 0.81 17.13
N SER A 336 15.70 1.85 17.94
CA SER A 336 16.63 2.94 17.67
C SER A 336 17.09 3.54 18.97
N LEU A 337 18.40 3.80 19.07
CA LEU A 337 19.02 4.41 20.24
C LEU A 337 18.63 3.70 21.57
N GLY A 338 18.64 2.36 21.57
CA GLY A 338 18.31 1.52 22.72
C GLY A 338 16.83 1.49 23.13
N ARG A 339 15.93 1.98 22.27
CA ARG A 339 14.49 2.04 22.55
C ARG A 339 13.70 1.38 21.41
N THR A 340 12.65 0.66 21.76
CA THR A 340 11.65 0.22 20.79
C THR A 340 10.92 1.44 20.23
N VAL A 341 11.03 1.67 18.93
CA VAL A 341 10.34 2.73 18.19
C VAL A 341 8.94 2.27 17.82
N SER A 342 8.82 1.05 17.28
CA SER A 342 7.54 0.43 16.95
C SER A 342 7.63 -1.09 16.95
N SER A 343 6.52 -1.74 17.27
CA SER A 343 6.31 -3.18 17.08
C SER A 343 4.99 -3.37 16.35
N SER A 344 5.05 -4.08 15.23
CA SER A 344 3.94 -4.31 14.33
C SER A 344 3.74 -5.81 14.13
N ARG A 345 2.48 -6.25 14.13
CA ARG A 345 2.09 -7.65 13.93
C ARG A 345 1.07 -7.76 12.81
N ARG A 346 1.33 -8.65 11.86
CA ARG A 346 0.50 -8.95 10.69
C ARG A 346 0.06 -10.42 10.73
N VAL A 347 -1.24 -10.68 10.84
CA VAL A 347 -1.80 -12.05 10.78
C VAL A 347 -1.90 -12.53 9.33
N LEU A 348 -0.95 -13.35 8.88
CA LEU A 348 -0.93 -13.85 7.50
C LEU A 348 -1.98 -14.95 7.27
N PHE A 349 -2.26 -15.74 8.31
CA PHE A 349 -3.28 -16.77 8.30
C PHE A 349 -3.83 -16.98 9.72
N GLU A 350 -5.13 -17.22 9.83
CA GLU A 350 -5.84 -17.60 11.05
C GLU A 350 -6.91 -18.64 10.70
N ALA A 351 -6.95 -19.76 11.41
CA ALA A 351 -7.92 -20.82 11.15
C ALA A 351 -9.30 -20.47 11.74
N ASP A 352 -10.31 -20.34 10.88
CA ASP A 352 -11.70 -20.18 11.32
C ASP A 352 -12.17 -21.45 12.07
N GLY A 353 -12.44 -21.32 13.37
CA GLY A 353 -12.94 -22.43 14.20
C GLY A 353 -11.95 -23.59 14.40
N GLY A 354 -10.65 -23.36 14.17
CA GLY A 354 -9.60 -24.37 14.37
C GLY A 354 -9.46 -25.38 13.23
N SER A 355 -10.16 -25.18 12.10
CA SER A 355 -10.01 -26.02 10.91
C SER A 355 -9.83 -25.14 9.66
N GLY A 356 -8.58 -25.00 9.22
CA GLY A 356 -8.24 -24.35 7.96
C GLY A 356 -6.83 -24.72 7.55
N GLU A 357 -6.60 -24.90 6.25
CA GLU A 357 -5.26 -25.01 5.69
C GLU A 357 -4.79 -23.61 5.27
N PRO A 358 -3.55 -23.21 5.60
CA PRO A 358 -2.95 -22.00 5.05
C PRO A 358 -3.05 -21.98 3.52
N PRO A 359 -3.18 -20.78 2.90
CA PRO A 359 -3.13 -20.67 1.45
C PRO A 359 -1.90 -21.38 0.89
N LEU A 360 -2.12 -22.08 -0.24
CA LEU A 360 -1.11 -22.87 -0.93
C LEU A 360 0.03 -22.01 -1.46
N PHE A 361 -0.26 -20.74 -1.68
CA PHE A 361 0.73 -19.73 -2.01
C PHE A 361 0.40 -18.43 -1.31
N GLN A 362 1.41 -17.79 -0.75
CA GLN A 362 1.34 -16.43 -0.23
C GLN A 362 2.63 -15.69 -0.62
N ARG A 363 2.48 -14.45 -1.08
CA ARG A 363 3.58 -13.49 -1.19
C ARG A 363 3.17 -12.19 -0.56
N HIS A 364 4.06 -11.62 0.24
CA HIS A 364 3.89 -10.34 0.89
C HIS A 364 5.07 -9.45 0.47
N ALA A 365 4.81 -8.47 -0.41
CA ALA A 365 5.78 -7.42 -0.69
C ALA A 365 5.66 -6.35 0.40
N ILE A 366 6.75 -6.12 1.12
CA ILE A 366 6.82 -5.26 2.30
C ILE A 366 7.64 -4.03 1.92
N LEU A 367 7.09 -2.85 2.13
CA LEU A 367 7.85 -1.60 2.08
C LEU A 367 7.99 -1.08 3.51
N VAL A 368 9.24 -0.96 3.96
CA VAL A 368 9.58 -0.23 5.19
C VAL A 368 10.26 1.07 4.80
N THR A 369 9.78 2.21 5.31
CA THR A 369 10.37 3.52 4.97
C THR A 369 9.98 4.62 5.95
N GLY A 370 10.93 5.43 6.42
CA GLY A 370 10.64 6.71 7.08
C GLY A 370 10.76 7.91 6.14
N ASP A 371 10.95 7.65 4.85
CA ASP A 371 11.26 8.65 3.83
C ASP A 371 9.99 9.13 3.15
N ARG A 372 10.01 10.35 2.62
CA ARG A 372 9.01 10.81 1.65
C ARG A 372 9.46 10.36 0.26
N ILE A 373 8.64 9.60 -0.45
CA ILE A 373 9.02 8.94 -1.70
C ILE A 373 8.61 9.82 -2.89
N PRO A 374 9.57 10.39 -3.63
CA PRO A 374 9.27 11.18 -4.81
C PRO A 374 8.92 10.27 -5.98
N ALA A 375 8.17 10.79 -6.95
CA ALA A 375 7.80 10.04 -8.17
C ALA A 375 9.02 9.44 -8.89
N ALA A 376 10.14 10.17 -8.94
CA ALA A 376 11.37 9.74 -9.59
C ALA A 376 12.00 8.48 -8.96
N ALA A 377 11.73 8.19 -7.68
CA ALA A 377 12.31 7.04 -6.98
C ALA A 377 11.74 5.71 -7.48
N TRP A 378 10.48 5.67 -7.93
CA TRP A 378 9.83 4.42 -8.39
C TRP A 378 9.62 4.36 -9.90
N GLN A 379 9.85 5.44 -10.65
CA GLN A 379 9.70 5.47 -12.11
C GLN A 379 10.59 4.44 -12.82
N GLY A 380 11.82 4.24 -12.32
CA GLY A 380 12.74 3.23 -12.85
C GLY A 380 12.21 1.82 -12.65
N ASP A 381 11.71 1.53 -11.45
CA ASP A 381 11.13 0.22 -11.11
C ASP A 381 9.85 -0.03 -11.90
N LEU A 382 8.99 0.98 -12.05
CA LEU A 382 7.81 0.88 -12.92
C LEU A 382 8.20 0.58 -14.36
N ALA A 383 9.21 1.26 -14.91
CA ALA A 383 9.69 1.01 -16.26
C ALA A 383 10.24 -0.42 -16.39
N ALA A 384 10.93 -0.93 -15.37
CA ALA A 384 11.46 -2.29 -15.35
C ALA A 384 10.34 -3.35 -15.36
N VAL A 385 9.30 -3.16 -14.54
CA VAL A 385 8.16 -4.12 -14.48
C VAL A 385 7.17 -3.97 -15.63
N SER A 386 7.19 -2.85 -16.36
CA SER A 386 6.33 -2.60 -17.53
C SER A 386 7.05 -2.70 -18.88
N ASP A 387 8.30 -3.19 -18.90
CA ASP A 387 9.06 -3.41 -20.13
C ASP A 387 8.29 -4.33 -21.10
N GLU A 388 8.15 -3.92 -22.36
CA GLU A 388 7.37 -4.65 -23.36
C GLU A 388 7.90 -6.08 -23.59
N GLY A 389 9.22 -6.27 -23.53
CA GLY A 389 9.87 -7.56 -23.71
C GLY A 389 9.59 -8.50 -22.53
N LEU A 390 9.71 -7.98 -21.30
CA LEU A 390 9.33 -8.70 -20.09
C LEU A 390 7.86 -9.09 -20.13
N LEU A 391 6.95 -8.15 -20.40
CA LEU A 391 5.50 -8.41 -20.43
C LEU A 391 5.13 -9.43 -21.53
N ALA A 392 5.80 -9.40 -22.68
CA ALA A 392 5.59 -10.38 -23.75
C ALA A 392 6.07 -11.78 -23.36
N ASP A 393 7.24 -11.90 -22.74
CA ASP A 393 7.77 -13.17 -22.23
C ASP A 393 6.87 -13.74 -21.13
N VAL A 394 6.45 -12.91 -20.19
CA VAL A 394 5.55 -13.34 -19.12
C VAL A 394 4.20 -13.78 -19.69
N ARG A 395 3.60 -13.01 -20.60
CA ARG A 395 2.35 -13.40 -21.28
C ARG A 395 2.51 -14.75 -21.99
N ALA A 396 3.62 -14.97 -22.70
CA ALA A 396 3.86 -16.22 -23.40
C ALA A 396 3.96 -17.41 -22.43
N LYS A 397 4.66 -17.26 -21.31
CA LYS A 397 4.79 -18.31 -20.27
C LYS A 397 3.46 -18.57 -19.56
N VAL A 398 2.70 -17.52 -19.26
CA VAL A 398 1.34 -17.62 -18.72
C VAL A 398 0.42 -18.39 -19.65
N GLU A 399 0.42 -18.08 -20.95
CA GLU A 399 -0.42 -18.79 -21.93
C GLU A 399 0.02 -20.26 -22.09
N GLY A 400 1.33 -20.53 -22.00
CA GLY A 400 1.86 -21.89 -21.95
C GLY A 400 1.31 -22.67 -20.76
N LEU A 401 1.49 -22.14 -19.55
CA LEU A 401 0.99 -22.73 -18.31
C LEU A 401 -0.54 -22.90 -18.31
N LYS A 402 -1.28 -21.92 -18.83
CA LYS A 402 -2.75 -22.01 -18.99
C LYS A 402 -3.14 -23.17 -19.90
N LYS A 403 -2.43 -23.35 -21.00
CA LYS A 403 -2.66 -24.46 -21.92
C LYS A 403 -2.33 -25.81 -21.26
N ASP A 404 -1.24 -25.89 -20.49
CA ASP A 404 -0.88 -27.11 -19.77
C ASP A 404 -1.93 -27.49 -18.72
N LEU A 405 -2.53 -26.49 -18.06
CA LEU A 405 -3.67 -26.65 -17.16
C LEU A 405 -4.94 -27.15 -17.89
N GLU A 406 -5.30 -26.52 -19.02
CA GLU A 406 -6.45 -26.92 -19.84
C GLU A 406 -6.30 -28.35 -20.39
N ASP A 407 -5.06 -28.76 -20.70
CA ASP A 407 -4.72 -30.09 -21.18
C ASP A 407 -4.60 -31.14 -20.04
N GLU A 408 -4.83 -30.75 -18.77
CA GLU A 408 -4.61 -31.56 -17.56
C GLU A 408 -3.17 -32.13 -17.45
N LYS A 409 -2.18 -31.48 -18.09
CA LYS A 409 -0.75 -31.85 -18.07
C LYS A 409 0.01 -31.06 -17.01
N VAL A 410 -0.49 -31.10 -15.78
CA VAL A 410 0.20 -30.48 -14.65
C VAL A 410 1.22 -31.46 -14.10
N ASP A 411 2.44 -31.34 -14.60
CA ASP A 411 3.62 -32.00 -14.05
C ASP A 411 4.44 -31.03 -13.18
N GLU A 412 5.49 -31.58 -12.57
CA GLU A 412 6.40 -30.83 -11.68
C GLU A 412 7.08 -29.66 -12.43
N GLU A 413 7.38 -29.81 -13.72
CA GLU A 413 8.01 -28.78 -14.54
C GLU A 413 7.06 -27.59 -14.77
N ALA A 414 5.76 -27.83 -15.01
CA ALA A 414 4.77 -26.77 -15.09
C ALA A 414 4.61 -26.04 -13.74
N MET A 415 4.64 -26.76 -12.60
CA MET A 415 4.58 -26.16 -11.26
C MET A 415 5.78 -25.23 -11.03
N GLU A 416 6.99 -25.76 -11.26
CA GLU A 416 8.25 -25.02 -11.12
C GLU A 416 8.29 -23.79 -12.04
N GLY A 417 7.79 -23.93 -13.27
CA GLY A 417 7.67 -22.83 -14.22
C GLY A 417 6.78 -21.69 -13.71
N GLY A 418 5.62 -22.01 -13.13
CA GLY A 418 4.73 -21.00 -12.52
C GLY A 418 5.36 -20.31 -11.32
N VAL A 419 6.00 -21.09 -10.45
CA VAL A 419 6.70 -20.61 -9.25
C VAL A 419 7.88 -19.69 -9.61
N ALA A 420 8.70 -20.08 -10.58
CA ALA A 420 9.84 -19.30 -11.06
C ALA A 420 9.38 -17.99 -11.73
N LEU A 421 8.26 -18.05 -12.46
CA LEU A 421 7.70 -16.88 -13.11
C LEU A 421 7.13 -15.87 -12.10
N GLU A 422 6.48 -16.35 -11.04
CA GLU A 422 6.03 -15.54 -9.92
C GLU A 422 7.20 -14.91 -9.17
N ALA A 423 8.22 -15.70 -8.79
CA ALA A 423 9.41 -15.22 -8.09
C ALA A 423 10.15 -14.12 -8.87
N ARG A 424 10.08 -14.17 -10.21
CA ARG A 424 10.74 -13.20 -11.09
C ARG A 424 10.07 -11.83 -11.13
N VAL A 425 8.75 -11.76 -10.99
CA VAL A 425 7.98 -10.51 -11.28
C VAL A 425 7.14 -10.07 -10.08
N GLY A 426 6.63 -11.01 -9.30
CA GLY A 426 5.76 -10.76 -8.15
C GLY A 426 6.35 -9.78 -7.12
N PRO A 427 7.58 -10.02 -6.61
CA PRO A 427 8.22 -9.12 -5.65
C PRO A 427 8.34 -7.69 -6.16
N ALA A 428 8.86 -7.51 -7.38
CA ALA A 428 9.07 -6.19 -7.98
C ALA A 428 7.74 -5.44 -8.22
N VAL A 429 6.70 -6.12 -8.72
CA VAL A 429 5.37 -5.51 -8.90
C VAL A 429 4.78 -5.08 -7.56
N GLY A 430 4.84 -5.93 -6.54
CA GLY A 430 4.35 -5.59 -5.20
C GLY A 430 5.11 -4.42 -4.57
N HIS A 431 6.43 -4.36 -4.76
CA HIS A 431 7.26 -3.25 -4.32
C HIS A 431 6.86 -1.93 -4.99
N VAL A 432 6.73 -1.92 -6.33
CA VAL A 432 6.29 -0.73 -7.09
C VAL A 432 4.91 -0.25 -6.65
N VAL A 433 3.96 -1.15 -6.40
CA VAL A 433 2.62 -0.81 -5.88
C VAL A 433 2.75 -0.06 -4.54
N ASN A 434 3.53 -0.60 -3.60
CA ASN A 434 3.76 0.05 -2.31
C ASN A 434 4.44 1.42 -2.46
N MET A 435 5.43 1.55 -3.35
CA MET A 435 6.14 2.80 -3.59
C MET A 435 5.22 3.87 -4.21
N ILE A 436 4.37 3.49 -5.17
CA ILE A 436 3.37 4.39 -5.77
C ILE A 436 2.36 4.85 -4.72
N PHE A 437 1.89 3.92 -3.87
CA PHE A 437 1.01 4.26 -2.77
C PHE A 437 1.65 5.30 -1.85
N ALA A 438 2.84 4.98 -1.33
CA ALA A 438 3.57 5.84 -0.40
C ALA A 438 3.82 7.23 -0.99
N SER A 439 4.26 7.29 -2.25
CA SER A 439 4.49 8.54 -2.98
C SER A 439 3.20 9.37 -3.13
N THR A 440 2.09 8.73 -3.49
CA THR A 440 0.80 9.42 -3.64
C THR A 440 0.24 9.89 -2.29
N SER A 441 0.38 9.08 -1.24
CA SER A 441 0.03 9.43 0.14
C SER A 441 0.84 10.63 0.62
N ASP A 442 2.15 10.67 0.34
CA ASP A 442 3.03 11.78 0.71
C ASP A 442 2.61 13.10 0.06
N GLU A 443 2.34 13.08 -1.26
CA GLU A 443 1.89 14.26 -2.00
C GLU A 443 0.55 14.79 -1.47
N ARG A 444 -0.39 13.89 -1.17
CA ARG A 444 -1.70 14.25 -0.62
C ARG A 444 -1.60 14.79 0.81
N THR A 445 -0.81 14.12 1.65
CA THR A 445 -0.56 14.55 3.03
C THR A 445 0.13 15.92 3.04
N ALA A 446 1.09 16.16 2.14
CA ALA A 446 1.74 17.46 1.99
C ALA A 446 0.76 18.57 1.58
N ALA A 447 -0.08 18.32 0.58
CA ALA A 447 -1.08 19.29 0.12
C ALA A 447 -2.12 19.62 1.21
N GLU A 448 -2.58 18.60 1.97
CA GLU A 448 -3.49 18.80 3.09
C GLU A 448 -2.82 19.60 4.22
N ALA A 449 -1.58 19.26 4.57
CA ALA A 449 -0.83 19.94 5.60
C ALA A 449 -0.58 21.42 5.25
N GLU A 450 -0.21 21.70 4.00
CA GLU A 450 -0.05 23.06 3.49
C GLU A 450 -1.36 23.86 3.60
N ALA A 451 -2.46 23.29 3.11
CA ALA A 451 -3.79 23.92 3.16
C ALA A 451 -4.27 24.21 4.59
N LEU A 452 -3.85 23.40 5.57
CA LEU A 452 -4.23 23.56 6.97
C LEU A 452 -3.18 24.32 7.81
N SER A 453 -2.05 24.70 7.22
CA SER A 453 -0.89 25.25 7.95
C SER A 453 -0.46 24.35 9.12
N VAL A 454 -0.17 23.10 8.77
CA VAL A 454 0.31 22.05 9.67
C VAL A 454 1.68 21.57 9.20
N ALA A 455 2.60 21.37 10.12
CA ALA A 455 3.84 20.65 9.89
C ALA A 455 3.66 19.18 10.27
N TRP A 456 4.29 18.27 9.55
CA TRP A 456 4.18 16.83 9.78
C TRP A 456 5.46 16.06 9.44
N TRP A 457 5.66 14.92 10.09
CA TRP A 457 6.78 14.00 9.85
C TRP A 457 6.43 12.58 10.32
N TYR A 458 7.22 11.58 9.92
CA TYR A 458 7.08 10.22 10.41
C TYR A 458 7.71 10.06 11.80
N ARG A 459 6.93 9.52 12.75
CA ARG A 459 7.40 9.22 14.12
C ARG A 459 7.79 7.75 14.30
N VAL A 460 7.30 6.92 13.40
CA VAL A 460 7.62 5.50 13.23
C VAL A 460 7.78 5.27 11.72
N PRO A 461 8.59 4.31 11.27
CA PRO A 461 8.68 4.03 9.84
C PRO A 461 7.34 3.49 9.33
N ARG A 462 6.99 3.83 8.10
CA ARG A 462 5.86 3.20 7.40
C ARG A 462 6.16 1.74 7.15
N ILE A 463 5.14 0.91 7.25
CA ILE A 463 5.14 -0.50 6.89
C ILE A 463 3.91 -0.72 6.02
N LEU A 464 4.12 -0.87 4.72
CA LEU A 464 3.07 -1.15 3.75
C LEU A 464 3.25 -2.56 3.21
N ILE A 465 2.18 -3.35 3.17
CA ILE A 465 2.25 -4.75 2.76
C ILE A 465 1.25 -5.02 1.64
N THR A 466 1.76 -5.28 0.43
CA THR A 466 0.93 -5.79 -0.67
C THR A 466 1.02 -7.32 -0.67
N SER A 467 -0.10 -7.96 -0.33
CA SER A 467 -0.20 -9.42 -0.24
C SER A 467 -0.93 -9.99 -1.46
N PHE A 468 -0.42 -11.11 -1.95
CA PHE A 468 -1.11 -11.97 -2.90
C PHE A 468 -1.16 -13.38 -2.29
N SER A 469 -2.36 -13.95 -2.16
CA SER A 469 -2.56 -15.30 -1.63
C SER A 469 -3.50 -16.11 -2.52
N GLY A 470 -3.30 -17.43 -2.54
CA GLY A 470 -4.10 -18.37 -3.34
C GLY A 470 -4.41 -19.65 -2.58
N THR A 471 -5.69 -20.04 -2.61
CA THR A 471 -6.18 -21.36 -2.19
C THR A 471 -6.57 -22.18 -3.43
N GLU A 472 -7.10 -23.39 -3.24
CA GLU A 472 -7.55 -24.25 -4.35
C GLU A 472 -8.64 -23.58 -5.23
N GLY A 473 -9.49 -22.75 -4.63
CA GLY A 473 -10.68 -22.20 -5.30
C GLY A 473 -10.75 -20.68 -5.39
N ALA A 474 -9.85 -19.96 -4.72
CA ALA A 474 -9.87 -18.51 -4.68
C ALA A 474 -8.47 -17.90 -4.64
N SER A 475 -8.37 -16.67 -5.13
CA SER A 475 -7.20 -15.82 -4.90
C SER A 475 -7.62 -14.48 -4.29
N GLU A 476 -6.71 -13.91 -3.51
CA GLU A 476 -6.90 -12.65 -2.84
C GLU A 476 -5.71 -11.74 -3.10
N THR A 477 -5.98 -10.45 -3.27
CA THR A 477 -4.97 -9.40 -3.28
C THR A 477 -5.37 -8.35 -2.27
N VAL A 478 -4.42 -7.97 -1.42
CA VAL A 478 -4.62 -7.05 -0.30
C VAL A 478 -3.53 -6.00 -0.33
N ILE A 479 -3.88 -4.75 -0.09
CA ILE A 479 -2.93 -3.74 0.37
C ILE A 479 -3.22 -3.54 1.85
N ASP A 480 -2.19 -3.45 2.67
CA ASP A 480 -2.32 -3.30 4.12
C ASP A 480 -1.38 -2.20 4.58
N LEU A 481 -1.92 -1.05 4.98
CA LEU A 481 -1.14 -0.01 5.64
C LEU A 481 -0.96 -0.37 7.10
N ARG A 482 -0.17 -1.41 7.32
CA ARG A 482 0.07 -2.03 8.62
C ARG A 482 0.58 -1.01 9.64
N GLN A 483 1.40 -0.06 9.20
CA GLN A 483 1.82 1.10 9.99
C GLN A 483 2.04 2.30 9.06
N ASP A 484 1.30 3.39 9.24
CA ASP A 484 1.43 4.59 8.39
C ASP A 484 1.12 5.87 9.19
N ARG A 485 1.81 6.01 10.32
CA ARG A 485 1.52 7.04 11.33
C ARG A 485 2.42 8.26 11.14
N VAL A 486 1.81 9.43 11.09
CA VAL A 486 2.51 10.72 11.06
C VAL A 486 2.26 11.48 12.35
N GLU A 487 3.25 12.24 12.79
CA GLU A 487 3.07 13.29 13.80
C GLU A 487 2.69 14.58 13.10
N ALA A 488 1.82 15.40 13.71
CA ALA A 488 1.39 16.66 13.14
C ALA A 488 1.27 17.78 14.17
N VAL A 489 1.75 18.96 13.79
CA VAL A 489 1.76 20.14 14.64
C VAL A 489 1.22 21.33 13.86
N ALA A 490 0.20 21.99 14.40
CA ALA A 490 -0.31 23.23 13.84
C ALA A 490 0.78 24.32 13.90
N LEU A 491 1.00 25.04 12.80
CA LEU A 491 2.01 26.09 12.75
C LEU A 491 1.70 27.25 13.73
N PRO A 492 2.71 27.99 14.22
CA PRO A 492 2.53 29.09 15.14
C PRO A 492 1.44 30.07 14.69
N GLY A 493 0.49 30.35 15.57
CA GLY A 493 -0.63 31.27 15.29
C GLY A 493 -1.87 30.63 14.66
N GLN A 494 -1.80 29.38 14.17
CA GLN A 494 -2.97 28.61 13.73
C GLN A 494 -3.75 28.07 14.94
N VAL A 495 -5.05 27.78 14.76
CA VAL A 495 -5.85 27.08 15.77
C VAL A 495 -5.24 25.72 16.08
N ARG A 496 -4.97 25.44 17.37
CA ARG A 496 -4.34 24.18 17.80
C ARG A 496 -5.13 22.95 17.36
N GLY A 497 -6.46 23.07 17.37
CA GLY A 497 -7.42 22.02 16.97
C GLY A 497 -7.33 21.56 15.51
N ILE A 498 -6.63 22.29 14.63
CA ILE A 498 -6.57 21.92 13.21
C ILE A 498 -5.77 20.63 12.98
N ARG A 499 -4.83 20.28 13.87
CA ARG A 499 -4.04 19.04 13.75
C ARG A 499 -4.93 17.80 13.83
N GLN A 500 -6.00 17.86 14.61
CA GLN A 500 -6.99 16.78 14.68
C GLN A 500 -7.78 16.64 13.38
N ALA A 501 -8.16 17.76 12.75
CA ALA A 501 -8.84 17.74 11.46
C ALA A 501 -7.94 17.14 10.37
N PHE A 502 -6.64 17.48 10.39
CA PHE A 502 -5.62 16.91 9.53
C PHE A 502 -5.50 15.39 9.70
N HIS A 503 -5.36 14.89 10.94
CA HIS A 503 -5.24 13.44 11.18
C HIS A 503 -6.49 12.66 10.75
N TYR A 504 -7.67 13.20 11.03
CA TYR A 504 -8.94 12.61 10.60
C TYR A 504 -9.06 12.58 9.07
N GLY A 505 -8.83 13.73 8.43
CA GLY A 505 -8.89 13.90 6.97
C GLY A 505 -7.95 12.94 6.26
N ARG A 506 -6.68 12.91 6.68
CA ARG A 506 -5.67 11.98 6.19
C ARG A 506 -6.14 10.53 6.28
N GLY A 507 -6.57 10.05 7.45
CA GLY A 507 -6.97 8.65 7.64
C GLY A 507 -8.12 8.19 6.73
N VAL A 508 -9.09 9.09 6.50
CA VAL A 508 -10.19 8.84 5.56
C VAL A 508 -9.70 8.82 4.11
N VAL A 509 -8.81 9.74 3.74
CA VAL A 509 -8.21 9.81 2.39
C VAL A 509 -7.34 8.58 2.10
N GLU A 510 -6.52 8.12 3.05
CA GLU A 510 -5.70 6.91 2.89
C GLU A 510 -6.58 5.69 2.60
N SER A 511 -7.66 5.51 3.38
CA SER A 511 -8.62 4.41 3.18
C SER A 511 -9.32 4.43 1.80
N ALA A 512 -9.45 5.61 1.21
CA ALA A 512 -10.04 5.78 -0.12
C ALA A 512 -9.00 5.61 -1.24
N LEU A 513 -7.79 6.13 -1.05
CA LEU A 513 -6.67 6.02 -1.98
C LEU A 513 -6.31 4.55 -2.21
N GLU A 514 -6.30 3.78 -1.14
CA GLU A 514 -5.82 2.41 -1.16
C GLU A 514 -6.79 1.46 -1.87
N GLY A 515 -8.09 1.57 -1.59
CA GLY A 515 -9.12 0.89 -2.39
C GLY A 515 -9.10 1.33 -3.86
N ARG A 516 -8.82 2.60 -4.15
CA ARG A 516 -8.73 3.09 -5.53
C ARG A 516 -7.50 2.54 -6.25
N LEU A 517 -6.36 2.45 -5.57
CA LEU A 517 -5.13 1.92 -6.13
C LEU A 517 -5.31 0.44 -6.51
N LEU A 518 -5.87 -0.36 -5.60
CA LEU A 518 -6.16 -1.77 -5.85
C LEU A 518 -7.21 -1.94 -6.96
N GLU A 519 -8.21 -1.06 -7.06
CA GLU A 519 -9.17 -1.06 -8.18
C GLU A 519 -8.49 -0.79 -9.53
N VAL A 520 -7.56 0.16 -9.58
CA VAL A 520 -6.78 0.46 -10.80
C VAL A 520 -5.92 -0.73 -11.21
N PHE A 521 -5.24 -1.38 -10.26
CA PHE A 521 -4.37 -2.53 -10.55
C PHE A 521 -5.15 -3.78 -10.94
N THR A 522 -6.28 -4.04 -10.28
CA THR A 522 -7.03 -5.29 -10.49
C THR A 522 -8.15 -5.15 -11.52
N GLY A 523 -8.59 -3.94 -11.83
CA GLY A 523 -9.74 -3.64 -12.68
C GLY A 523 -11.10 -4.03 -12.07
N LYS A 524 -11.14 -4.35 -10.77
CA LYS A 524 -12.37 -4.68 -10.01
C LYS A 524 -12.49 -3.73 -8.81
N PRO A 525 -13.71 -3.37 -8.38
CA PRO A 525 -13.89 -2.60 -7.14
C PRO A 525 -13.20 -3.31 -5.98
N ALA A 526 -12.35 -2.57 -5.26
CA ALA A 526 -11.75 -3.07 -4.03
C ALA A 526 -12.69 -2.81 -2.85
N LEU A 527 -12.79 -3.80 -1.98
CA LEU A 527 -13.40 -3.62 -0.68
C LEU A 527 -12.45 -2.82 0.20
N SER A 528 -12.88 -1.67 0.69
CA SER A 528 -12.16 -0.89 1.71
C SER A 528 -13.14 -0.36 2.75
N THR A 529 -12.64 0.07 3.91
CA THR A 529 -13.50 0.71 4.92
C THR A 529 -14.24 1.92 4.33
N ALA A 530 -13.55 2.77 3.56
CA ALA A 530 -14.18 3.92 2.91
C ALA A 530 -15.27 3.50 1.90
N ALA A 531 -15.05 2.42 1.15
CA ALA A 531 -16.06 1.87 0.25
C ALA A 531 -17.27 1.30 1.00
N LEU A 532 -17.06 0.61 2.12
CA LEU A 532 -18.13 0.09 2.97
C LEU A 532 -18.95 1.19 3.62
N ILE A 533 -18.31 2.21 4.20
CA ILE A 533 -19.00 3.35 4.82
C ILE A 533 -19.81 4.12 3.76
N LYS A 534 -19.25 4.28 2.56
CA LYS A 534 -19.96 4.90 1.43
C LYS A 534 -21.17 4.08 0.99
N GLU A 535 -21.04 2.76 0.94
CA GLU A 535 -22.14 1.87 0.56
C GLU A 535 -23.20 1.78 1.66
N ALA A 536 -22.79 1.78 2.94
CA ALA A 536 -23.67 1.92 4.08
C ALA A 536 -24.52 3.19 3.99
N ALA A 537 -23.90 4.34 3.70
CA ALA A 537 -24.61 5.60 3.50
C ALA A 537 -25.60 5.55 2.32
N ARG A 538 -25.25 4.90 1.21
CA ARG A 538 -26.16 4.69 0.07
C ARG A 538 -27.34 3.80 0.40
N ALA A 539 -27.12 2.81 1.26
CA ALA A 539 -28.12 1.87 1.73
C ALA A 539 -28.91 2.37 2.96
N ASP A 540 -28.75 3.66 3.32
CA ASP A 540 -29.36 4.30 4.49
C ASP A 540 -29.10 3.52 5.80
N ILE A 541 -27.88 2.99 5.93
CA ILE A 541 -27.39 2.32 7.14
C ILE A 541 -26.72 3.38 8.01
N PRO A 542 -27.23 3.64 9.23
CA PRO A 542 -26.62 4.58 10.13
C PRO A 542 -25.19 4.16 10.51
N ILE A 543 -24.30 5.14 10.61
CA ILE A 543 -22.96 4.95 11.16
C ILE A 543 -23.00 5.34 12.64
N ARG A 544 -22.46 4.45 13.49
CA ARG A 544 -22.48 4.58 14.95
C ARG A 544 -21.03 4.67 15.46
N MET A 545 -20.87 5.34 16.59
CA MET A 545 -19.58 5.47 17.27
C MET A 545 -19.68 4.79 18.62
N PHE A 546 -18.68 4.00 18.99
CA PHE A 546 -18.62 3.32 20.27
C PHE A 546 -17.28 3.59 20.93
N SER A 547 -17.33 4.06 22.17
CA SER A 547 -16.20 4.08 23.08
C SER A 547 -16.16 2.83 23.96
N SER A 548 -15.12 2.68 24.77
CA SER A 548 -15.05 1.61 25.79
C SER A 548 -16.22 1.62 26.77
N LEU A 549 -16.87 2.77 26.98
CA LEU A 549 -18.05 2.91 27.84
C LEU A 549 -19.33 2.34 27.21
N GLU A 550 -19.33 2.13 25.90
CA GLU A 550 -20.49 1.72 25.11
C GLU A 550 -20.28 0.34 24.47
N ARG A 551 -19.30 -0.44 24.96
CA ARG A 551 -18.95 -1.77 24.44
C ARG A 551 -20.15 -2.70 24.32
N ASP A 552 -21.05 -2.72 25.31
CA ASP A 552 -22.25 -3.56 25.26
C ASP A 552 -23.17 -3.20 24.08
N GLY A 553 -23.21 -1.92 23.69
CA GLY A 553 -23.99 -1.47 22.53
C GLY A 553 -23.43 -1.96 21.19
N LEU A 554 -22.16 -2.36 21.13
CA LEU A 554 -21.55 -2.98 19.95
C LEU A 554 -22.00 -4.43 19.79
N VAL A 555 -22.20 -5.15 20.90
CA VAL A 555 -22.76 -6.50 20.92
C VAL A 555 -24.21 -6.49 20.43
N ASP A 556 -24.98 -5.46 20.79
CA ASP A 556 -26.37 -5.28 20.37
C ASP A 556 -26.54 -5.11 18.85
N LEU A 557 -25.47 -4.74 18.12
CA LEU A 557 -25.48 -4.66 16.65
C LEU A 557 -25.46 -6.03 15.95
N GLY A 558 -25.21 -7.12 16.69
CA GLY A 558 -25.11 -8.46 16.12
C GLY A 558 -23.84 -8.68 15.29
N VAL A 559 -22.75 -7.97 15.61
CA VAL A 559 -21.43 -8.20 15.03
C VAL A 559 -20.96 -9.62 15.41
N PRO A 560 -20.42 -10.43 14.47
CA PRO A 560 -19.90 -11.76 14.79
C PRO A 560 -18.80 -11.73 15.86
N GLU A 561 -18.75 -12.73 16.74
CA GLU A 561 -17.78 -12.81 17.85
C GLU A 561 -16.31 -12.66 17.39
N PRO A 562 -15.84 -13.28 16.29
CA PRO A 562 -14.47 -13.07 15.80
C PRO A 562 -14.19 -11.62 15.38
N VAL A 563 -15.20 -10.89 14.89
CA VAL A 563 -15.07 -9.49 14.48
C VAL A 563 -15.10 -8.57 15.71
N LEU A 564 -15.94 -8.87 16.70
CA LEU A 564 -15.92 -8.18 18.00
C LEU A 564 -14.56 -8.30 18.70
N ALA A 565 -13.99 -9.51 18.71
CA ALA A 565 -12.67 -9.77 19.29
C ALA A 565 -11.55 -8.94 18.62
N ARG A 566 -11.73 -8.53 17.36
CA ARG A 566 -10.80 -7.63 16.64
C ARG A 566 -11.02 -6.15 16.96
N MET A 567 -12.21 -5.76 17.41
CA MET A 567 -12.52 -4.39 17.84
C MET A 567 -12.13 -4.14 19.31
N ASP A 568 -12.14 -5.18 20.14
CA ASP A 568 -11.87 -5.08 21.58
C ASP A 568 -10.52 -4.43 21.93
N PRO A 569 -9.38 -4.79 21.30
CA PRO A 569 -8.10 -4.18 21.64
C PRO A 569 -8.07 -2.66 21.45
N ALA A 570 -8.77 -2.16 20.44
CA ALA A 570 -8.88 -0.73 20.18
C ALA A 570 -9.72 -0.03 21.27
N LEU A 571 -10.86 -0.62 21.66
CA LEU A 571 -11.69 -0.12 22.75
C LEU A 571 -10.94 -0.14 24.09
N GLU A 572 -10.21 -1.22 24.39
CA GLU A 572 -9.36 -1.35 25.59
C GLU A 572 -8.24 -0.30 25.62
N ALA A 573 -7.67 0.03 24.46
CA ALA A 573 -6.72 1.12 24.30
C ALA A 573 -7.36 2.52 24.39
N GLY A 574 -8.67 2.61 24.66
CA GLY A 574 -9.41 3.87 24.79
C GLY A 574 -9.75 4.54 23.47
N ARG A 575 -9.65 3.82 22.35
CA ARG A 575 -10.00 4.31 21.01
C ARG A 575 -11.50 4.22 20.76
N ILE A 576 -11.96 4.94 19.73
CA ILE A 576 -13.36 4.98 19.29
C ILE A 576 -13.51 4.14 18.02
N ILE A 577 -14.50 3.25 18.01
CA ILE A 577 -14.89 2.46 16.85
C ILE A 577 -16.03 3.17 16.13
N VAL A 578 -15.84 3.50 14.85
CA VAL A 578 -16.86 4.08 13.97
C VAL A 578 -17.29 3.03 12.95
N VAL A 579 -18.50 2.48 13.11
CA VAL A 579 -18.96 1.27 12.42
C VAL A 579 -20.41 1.43 11.93
N PRO A 580 -20.80 0.83 10.79
CA PRO A 580 -22.21 0.73 10.39
C PRO A 580 -23.06 -0.03 11.43
N GLU A 581 -24.34 0.32 11.56
CA GLU A 581 -25.27 -0.34 12.50
C GLU A 581 -25.58 -1.80 12.12
N ARG A 582 -25.32 -2.19 10.86
CA ARG A 582 -25.45 -3.57 10.37
C ARG A 582 -24.43 -3.85 9.28
N ALA A 583 -24.19 -5.13 9.02
CA ALA A 583 -23.34 -5.57 7.92
C ALA A 583 -23.77 -4.99 6.57
N VAL A 584 -22.79 -4.72 5.72
CA VAL A 584 -22.95 -4.11 4.40
C VAL A 584 -22.74 -5.19 3.34
N ALA A 585 -23.68 -5.34 2.43
CA ALA A 585 -23.57 -6.31 1.35
C ALA A 585 -22.47 -5.88 0.36
N TRP A 586 -21.49 -6.75 0.13
CA TRP A 586 -20.41 -6.56 -0.83
C TRP A 586 -20.06 -7.88 -1.51
N ASP A 587 -20.11 -7.91 -2.85
CA ASP A 587 -19.88 -9.12 -3.66
C ASP A 587 -20.65 -10.36 -3.15
N GLY A 588 -21.93 -10.16 -2.80
CA GLY A 588 -22.82 -11.23 -2.35
C GLY A 588 -22.56 -11.75 -0.94
N ARG A 589 -21.68 -11.10 -0.17
CA ARG A 589 -21.43 -11.40 1.24
C ARG A 589 -21.72 -10.20 2.13
N ASP A 590 -22.13 -10.46 3.36
CA ASP A 590 -22.28 -9.44 4.39
C ASP A 590 -20.91 -9.16 5.00
N ARG A 591 -20.44 -7.92 4.90
CA ARG A 591 -19.12 -7.49 5.35
C ARG A 591 -19.23 -6.46 6.47
N TRP A 592 -18.25 -6.47 7.36
CA TRP A 592 -18.04 -5.40 8.34
C TRP A 592 -16.73 -4.68 8.07
N GLY A 593 -16.74 -3.38 8.35
CA GLY A 593 -15.55 -2.55 8.37
C GLY A 593 -15.83 -1.32 9.22
N TRP A 594 -14.79 -0.84 9.89
CA TRP A 594 -14.88 0.27 10.83
C TRP A 594 -13.65 1.16 10.73
N TRP A 595 -13.80 2.40 11.15
CA TRP A 595 -12.66 3.24 11.48
C TRP A 595 -12.33 3.10 12.96
N ASP A 596 -11.07 2.79 13.25
CA ASP A 596 -10.49 2.85 14.58
C ASP A 596 -9.83 4.21 14.79
N MET A 597 -10.32 4.99 15.75
CA MET A 597 -10.00 6.40 15.91
C MET A 597 -9.44 6.72 17.30
N ASP A 598 -8.28 7.38 17.36
CA ASP A 598 -7.75 7.95 18.59
C ASP A 598 -8.57 9.19 18.97
N PRO A 599 -9.26 9.25 20.12
CA PRO A 599 -10.06 10.42 20.47
C PRO A 599 -9.23 11.66 20.83
N ALA A 600 -7.94 11.50 21.18
CA ALA A 600 -7.07 12.62 21.55
C ALA A 600 -6.39 13.25 20.32
N THR A 601 -5.91 12.43 19.40
CA THR A 601 -5.20 12.89 18.19
C THR A 601 -6.09 12.95 16.95
N MET A 602 -7.23 12.26 16.96
CA MET A 602 -8.09 11.98 15.80
C MET A 602 -7.41 11.15 14.70
N GLU A 603 -6.28 10.49 15.03
CA GLU A 603 -5.66 9.49 14.16
C GLU A 603 -6.66 8.38 13.84
N THR A 604 -6.98 8.22 12.56
CA THR A 604 -8.05 7.35 12.08
C THR A 604 -7.48 6.27 11.17
N VAL A 605 -7.76 5.01 11.45
CA VAL A 605 -7.30 3.86 10.66
C VAL A 605 -8.49 3.03 10.22
N GLY A 606 -8.57 2.67 8.94
CA GLY A 606 -9.60 1.77 8.42
C GLY A 606 -9.25 0.31 8.71
N VAL A 607 -10.20 -0.43 9.27
CA VAL A 607 -10.07 -1.87 9.54
C VAL A 607 -11.25 -2.63 8.93
N LEU A 608 -10.98 -3.79 8.33
CA LEU A 608 -12.00 -4.72 7.84
C LEU A 608 -12.27 -5.86 8.83
N ASP A 609 -13.39 -6.56 8.67
CA ASP A 609 -13.75 -7.78 9.42
C ASP A 609 -12.66 -8.87 9.47
N SER A 610 -11.77 -8.91 8.47
CA SER A 610 -10.58 -9.76 8.42
C SER A 610 -9.44 -9.32 9.36
N GLY A 611 -9.52 -8.15 10.00
CA GLY A 611 -8.44 -7.56 10.79
C GLY A 611 -7.31 -6.94 9.94
N LEU A 612 -7.52 -6.83 8.63
CA LEU A 612 -6.63 -6.11 7.73
C LEU A 612 -6.86 -4.62 7.91
N HIS A 613 -5.77 -3.87 7.98
CA HIS A 613 -5.86 -2.44 7.88
C HIS A 613 -6.02 -2.17 6.40
N GLN A 614 -7.24 -1.81 6.02
CA GLN A 614 -7.62 -1.36 4.69
C GLN A 614 -7.99 -2.47 3.67
N ALA A 615 -7.75 -2.30 2.36
CA ALA A 615 -8.50 -2.85 1.23
C ALA A 615 -8.06 -4.21 0.65
N MET A 616 -9.03 -4.89 0.04
CA MET A 616 -8.87 -6.20 -0.57
C MET A 616 -9.73 -6.42 -1.82
N VAL A 617 -9.29 -7.34 -2.68
CA VAL A 617 -10.05 -7.89 -3.80
C VAL A 617 -9.96 -9.42 -3.74
N GLN A 618 -11.13 -10.08 -3.70
CA GLN A 618 -11.22 -11.55 -3.73
C GLN A 618 -11.78 -12.03 -5.08
N ARG A 619 -11.30 -13.18 -5.56
CA ARG A 619 -11.76 -13.82 -6.81
C ARG A 619 -11.95 -15.31 -6.65
N THR A 620 -12.94 -15.88 -7.34
CA THR A 620 -13.05 -17.34 -7.51
C THR A 620 -12.29 -17.79 -8.77
N VAL A 621 -11.68 -18.98 -8.73
CA VAL A 621 -10.92 -19.54 -9.86
C VAL A 621 -11.80 -19.86 -11.08
N LEU A 622 -13.14 -19.91 -10.90
CA LEU A 622 -14.12 -20.14 -11.97
C LEU A 622 -14.71 -18.87 -12.59
N GLU A 623 -14.60 -17.70 -11.95
CA GLU A 623 -14.97 -16.38 -12.53
C GLU A 623 -13.98 -15.89 -13.60
N THR A 624 -13.12 -16.79 -14.06
CA THR A 624 -11.96 -16.54 -14.93
C THR A 624 -12.31 -16.47 -16.41
N GLU A 625 -13.57 -16.70 -16.77
CA GLU A 625 -14.05 -16.34 -18.11
C GLU A 625 -14.14 -14.82 -18.23
N GLY A 626 -13.02 -14.20 -18.60
CA GLY A 626 -12.94 -12.79 -18.92
C GLY A 626 -13.87 -12.43 -20.07
N PRO A 627 -14.57 -11.30 -19.92
CA PRO A 627 -14.39 -10.26 -20.90
C PRO A 627 -14.03 -8.96 -20.18
N MET A 628 -13.02 -8.24 -20.70
CA MET A 628 -12.89 -6.80 -20.51
C MET A 628 -14.27 -6.18 -20.70
N GLN A 629 -14.95 -5.81 -19.62
CA GLN A 629 -16.30 -5.29 -19.73
C GLN A 629 -16.21 -3.93 -20.40
N SER A 630 -16.84 -3.80 -21.56
CA SER A 630 -17.00 -2.54 -22.29
C SER A 630 -17.54 -1.41 -21.41
N ARG A 631 -18.22 -1.73 -20.31
CA ARG A 631 -18.68 -0.80 -19.26
C ARG A 631 -17.57 -0.05 -18.51
N MET A 632 -16.38 -0.63 -18.33
CA MET A 632 -15.25 0.05 -17.69
C MET A 632 -14.77 1.24 -18.53
N GLY A 633 -14.92 1.17 -19.86
CA GLY A 633 -14.67 2.29 -20.75
C GLY A 633 -15.44 3.53 -20.31
N ALA A 634 -16.77 3.43 -20.13
CA ALA A 634 -17.60 4.56 -19.75
C ALA A 634 -17.25 5.18 -18.38
N VAL A 635 -16.88 4.37 -17.40
CA VAL A 635 -16.49 4.87 -16.08
C VAL A 635 -15.14 5.60 -16.14
N LEU A 636 -14.13 5.01 -16.77
CA LEU A 636 -12.82 5.64 -16.96
C LEU A 636 -12.92 6.90 -17.82
N GLY A 637 -13.72 6.85 -18.88
CA GLY A 637 -14.05 8.00 -19.72
C GLY A 637 -14.63 9.12 -18.88
N ALA A 638 -15.61 8.84 -18.01
CA ALA A 638 -16.22 9.85 -17.16
C ALA A 638 -15.23 10.48 -16.16
N MET A 639 -14.32 9.69 -15.58
CA MET A 639 -13.31 10.21 -14.66
C MET A 639 -12.28 11.09 -15.36
N VAL A 640 -11.75 10.63 -16.50
CA VAL A 640 -10.82 11.40 -17.34
C VAL A 640 -11.50 12.68 -17.84
N GLY A 641 -12.74 12.56 -18.33
CA GLY A 641 -13.54 13.71 -18.77
C GLY A 641 -13.81 14.72 -17.67
N ALA A 642 -14.00 14.28 -16.42
CA ALA A 642 -14.14 15.18 -15.29
C ALA A 642 -12.82 15.91 -14.96
N ILE A 643 -11.73 15.15 -14.81
CA ILE A 643 -10.41 15.69 -14.45
C ILE A 643 -9.91 16.67 -15.51
N ASP A 644 -9.97 16.30 -16.79
CA ASP A 644 -9.52 17.16 -17.89
C ASP A 644 -10.39 18.41 -18.04
N THR A 645 -11.69 18.31 -17.75
CA THR A 645 -12.57 19.49 -17.71
C THR A 645 -12.15 20.44 -16.60
N TYR A 646 -11.81 19.94 -15.41
CA TYR A 646 -11.34 20.81 -14.32
C TYR A 646 -10.01 21.49 -14.66
N TRP A 647 -9.07 20.77 -15.28
CA TRP A 647 -7.82 21.37 -15.76
C TRP A 647 -8.07 22.42 -16.85
N LEU A 648 -8.96 22.14 -17.80
CA LEU A 648 -9.31 23.08 -18.85
C LEU A 648 -10.03 24.32 -18.32
N LEU A 649 -10.97 24.17 -17.38
CA LEU A 649 -11.63 25.29 -16.73
C LEU A 649 -10.61 26.15 -15.97
N SER A 650 -9.65 25.53 -15.30
CA SER A 650 -8.53 26.24 -14.66
C SER A 650 -7.70 27.01 -15.69
N ALA A 651 -7.39 26.39 -16.85
CA ALA A 651 -6.71 27.06 -17.95
C ALA A 651 -7.53 28.23 -18.53
N MET A 652 -8.85 28.11 -18.58
CA MET A 652 -9.75 29.17 -19.04
C MET A 652 -9.85 30.32 -18.04
N ILE A 653 -9.80 30.06 -16.73
CA ILE A 653 -9.69 31.10 -15.71
C ILE A 653 -8.39 31.87 -15.88
N ILE A 654 -7.28 31.17 -16.13
CA ILE A 654 -5.97 31.80 -16.39
C ILE A 654 -6.01 32.63 -17.67
N LYS A 655 -6.62 32.11 -18.74
CA LYS A 655 -6.67 32.77 -20.06
C LYS A 655 -7.62 33.97 -20.09
N HIS A 656 -8.79 33.86 -19.48
CA HIS A 656 -9.87 34.84 -19.60
C HIS A 656 -10.10 35.67 -18.32
N GLY A 657 -9.32 35.44 -17.27
CA GLY A 657 -9.46 36.12 -15.96
C GLY A 657 -10.68 35.66 -15.15
N GLY A 658 -11.37 34.61 -15.60
CA GLY A 658 -12.58 34.05 -14.98
C GLY A 658 -13.37 33.18 -15.96
N LEU A 659 -14.34 32.40 -15.44
CA LEU A 659 -15.20 31.53 -16.26
C LEU A 659 -16.35 32.32 -16.91
N SER A 660 -16.01 33.25 -17.82
CA SER A 660 -17.01 33.94 -18.63
C SER A 660 -17.72 32.96 -19.59
N LYS A 661 -18.91 33.33 -20.08
CA LYS A 661 -19.64 32.55 -21.08
C LYS A 661 -18.80 32.24 -22.33
N ALA A 662 -17.98 33.19 -22.78
CA ALA A 662 -17.05 32.99 -23.89
C ALA A 662 -15.94 31.98 -23.56
N ALA A 663 -15.40 32.03 -22.35
CA ALA A 663 -14.38 31.09 -21.86
C ALA A 663 -14.93 29.65 -21.73
N LEU A 664 -16.18 29.53 -21.28
CA LEU A 664 -16.88 28.24 -21.15
C LEU A 664 -17.26 27.64 -22.51
N GLU A 665 -17.70 28.44 -23.48
CA GLU A 665 -17.94 27.98 -24.86
C GLU A 665 -16.63 27.57 -25.55
N GLU A 666 -15.52 28.26 -25.27
CA GLU A 666 -14.19 27.86 -25.74
C GLU A 666 -13.74 26.53 -25.10
N ALA A 667 -13.93 26.36 -23.79
CA ALA A 667 -13.67 25.09 -23.10
C ALA A 667 -14.47 23.94 -23.72
N LYS A 668 -15.76 24.19 -24.00
CA LYS A 668 -16.67 23.21 -24.60
C LYS A 668 -16.19 22.75 -25.97
N ALA A 669 -15.75 23.68 -26.82
CA ALA A 669 -15.22 23.38 -28.14
C ALA A 669 -13.92 22.55 -28.06
N TYR A 670 -13.05 22.85 -27.09
CA TYR A 670 -11.80 22.13 -26.87
C TYR A 670 -12.03 20.69 -26.39
N MET A 671 -12.92 20.47 -25.41
CA MET A 671 -13.26 19.12 -24.94
C MET A 671 -13.87 18.25 -26.04
N LYS A 672 -14.68 18.84 -26.92
CA LYS A 672 -15.24 18.14 -28.09
C LYS A 672 -14.14 17.68 -29.04
N ASN A 673 -13.11 18.49 -29.25
CA ASN A 673 -11.97 18.13 -30.11
C ASN A 673 -11.11 17.03 -29.48
N ILE A 674 -10.86 17.08 -28.16
CA ILE A 674 -10.15 16.01 -27.44
C ILE A 674 -10.89 14.66 -27.59
N GLN A 675 -12.20 14.67 -27.43
CA GLN A 675 -13.01 13.45 -27.60
C GLN A 675 -12.86 12.85 -29.00
N ALA A 676 -12.85 13.67 -30.04
CA ALA A 676 -12.67 13.23 -31.43
C ALA A 676 -11.27 12.64 -31.70
N VAL A 677 -10.24 13.15 -31.02
CA VAL A 677 -8.87 12.65 -31.10
C VAL A 677 -8.71 11.31 -30.37
N MET A 678 -9.35 11.14 -29.22
CA MET A 678 -9.20 9.93 -28.40
C MET A 678 -9.91 8.70 -28.96
N CYS A 679 -11.01 8.86 -29.70
CA CYS A 679 -11.72 7.75 -30.35
C CYS A 679 -12.15 8.09 -31.79
N PRO A 680 -11.24 8.02 -32.77
CA PRO A 680 -11.50 8.43 -34.16
C PRO A 680 -12.49 7.55 -34.94
N GLU A 681 -12.76 6.30 -34.49
CA GLU A 681 -13.77 5.43 -35.13
C GLU A 681 -15.22 5.87 -34.86
N PHE A 682 -15.45 6.74 -33.86
CA PHE A 682 -16.78 7.17 -33.45
C PHE A 682 -17.47 8.04 -34.52
N GLU A 683 -16.72 8.86 -35.26
CA GLU A 683 -17.28 9.69 -36.35
C GLU A 683 -17.71 8.87 -37.58
N ARG A 684 -17.13 7.68 -37.82
CA ARG A 684 -17.49 6.84 -38.98
C ARG A 684 -18.82 6.09 -38.82
N LYS A 685 -19.33 5.94 -37.59
CA LYS A 685 -20.54 5.16 -37.29
C LYS A 685 -21.77 5.99 -36.90
N VAL A 686 -21.64 7.30 -36.77
CA VAL A 686 -22.78 8.17 -36.53
C VAL A 686 -22.79 9.26 -37.60
N GLY A 687 -23.58 9.03 -38.65
CA GLY A 687 -24.04 10.12 -39.51
C GLY A 687 -24.87 11.05 -38.64
N PHE A 688 -24.24 12.08 -38.07
CA PHE A 688 -24.89 13.05 -37.21
C PHE A 688 -25.88 13.84 -38.07
N SER A 689 -27.17 13.50 -37.94
CA SER A 689 -28.22 14.46 -38.25
C SER A 689 -28.05 15.64 -37.29
N VAL A 690 -27.97 16.83 -37.88
CA VAL A 690 -27.84 18.10 -37.17
C VAL A 690 -29.10 18.30 -36.34
N SER A 691 -29.06 17.92 -35.07
CA SER A 691 -29.92 18.49 -34.04
C SER A 691 -29.08 18.82 -32.82
N VAL A 692 -28.90 20.12 -32.64
CA VAL A 692 -28.26 20.77 -31.52
C VAL A 692 -29.27 20.75 -30.38
N THR A 693 -29.38 19.63 -29.66
CA THR A 693 -30.09 19.58 -28.37
C THR A 693 -29.73 18.29 -27.64
N LEU A 694 -29.06 18.47 -26.50
CA LEU A 694 -29.11 17.63 -25.29
C LEU A 694 -28.88 16.11 -25.48
N ILE A 695 -27.67 15.65 -25.10
CA ILE A 695 -27.64 14.44 -24.27
C ILE A 695 -28.31 14.88 -22.98
N ASP A 696 -29.59 14.53 -22.80
CA ASP A 696 -30.28 14.82 -21.53
C ASP A 696 -29.46 14.18 -20.41
N ILE A 697 -29.27 14.92 -19.30
CA ILE A 697 -28.55 14.42 -18.12
C ILE A 697 -29.13 13.07 -17.66
N GLU A 698 -30.41 12.81 -17.94
CA GLU A 698 -31.05 11.53 -17.68
C GLU A 698 -30.56 10.38 -18.57
N ASP A 699 -30.21 10.62 -19.84
CA ASP A 699 -29.72 9.59 -20.76
C ASP A 699 -28.26 9.19 -20.47
N CYS A 700 -27.51 10.05 -19.77
CA CYS A 700 -26.19 9.73 -19.21
C CYS A 700 -26.23 8.63 -18.14
N PHE A 701 -27.36 8.48 -17.44
CA PHE A 701 -27.51 7.55 -16.31
C PHE A 701 -28.63 6.51 -16.51
N ARG A 702 -29.34 6.53 -17.65
CA ARG A 702 -30.41 5.58 -17.94
C ARG A 702 -29.86 4.23 -18.37
N LYS A 703 -30.10 3.21 -17.54
CA LYS A 703 -29.99 1.78 -17.90
C LYS A 703 -31.11 1.43 -18.89
N GLU A 704 -30.81 1.25 -20.16
CA GLU A 704 -31.66 0.38 -20.98
C GLU A 704 -31.35 -1.08 -20.63
N ILE A 705 -32.13 -1.61 -19.68
CA ILE A 705 -32.40 -3.04 -19.58
C ILE A 705 -33.50 -3.32 -20.62
N GLU A 706 -33.14 -3.70 -21.83
CA GLU A 706 -34.12 -4.33 -22.74
C GLU A 706 -34.18 -5.84 -22.49
N LEU A 707 -35.06 -6.21 -21.56
CA LEU A 707 -35.65 -7.54 -21.49
C LEU A 707 -36.90 -7.57 -22.41
N VAL A 708 -36.78 -8.30 -23.52
CA VAL A 708 -37.86 -8.83 -24.40
C VAL A 708 -38.47 -7.90 -25.48
N GLY A 709 -37.86 -7.93 -26.67
CA GLY A 709 -38.49 -8.27 -27.96
C GLY A 709 -39.56 -7.36 -28.62
N ALA A 710 -39.16 -6.59 -29.64
CA ALA A 710 -39.93 -6.38 -30.87
C ALA A 710 -39.01 -6.01 -32.06
N GLU A 711 -39.03 -6.89 -33.07
CA GLU A 711 -38.74 -6.70 -34.51
C GLU A 711 -37.50 -5.90 -34.98
N GLY A 712 -36.53 -6.65 -35.54
CA GLY A 712 -35.91 -6.28 -36.82
C GLY A 712 -34.81 -5.22 -36.81
N GLY A 713 -33.66 -5.51 -36.20
CA GLY A 713 -32.44 -4.72 -36.42
C GLY A 713 -31.20 -5.40 -35.83
N VAL A 714 -30.12 -5.51 -36.60
CA VAL A 714 -28.86 -6.14 -36.18
C VAL A 714 -28.31 -5.42 -34.94
N LYS A 715 -28.28 -6.13 -33.80
CA LYS A 715 -27.67 -5.65 -32.55
C LYS A 715 -26.14 -5.65 -32.67
N ILE A 716 -25.52 -4.48 -32.63
CA ILE A 716 -24.06 -4.31 -32.56
C ILE A 716 -23.68 -4.08 -31.09
N SER A 717 -22.88 -4.98 -30.52
CA SER A 717 -22.26 -4.78 -29.20
C SER A 717 -21.30 -3.59 -29.26
N GLN A 718 -21.50 -2.56 -28.43
CA GLN A 718 -20.61 -1.39 -28.39
C GLN A 718 -19.26 -1.75 -27.77
N GLY A 719 -18.17 -1.33 -28.42
CA GLY A 719 -16.79 -1.58 -27.97
C GLY A 719 -16.33 -0.66 -26.83
N TRP A 720 -15.18 -0.97 -26.22
CA TRP A 720 -14.63 -0.23 -25.08
C TRP A 720 -14.36 1.28 -25.38
N CYS A 721 -13.80 1.62 -26.55
CA CYS A 721 -13.56 3.03 -26.95
C CYS A 721 -14.89 3.80 -27.05
N GLU A 722 -15.94 3.17 -27.57
CA GLU A 722 -17.25 3.80 -27.73
C GLU A 722 -17.89 4.11 -26.37
N GLN A 723 -17.72 3.21 -25.41
CA GLN A 723 -18.15 3.42 -24.03
C GLN A 723 -17.29 4.49 -23.33
N PHE A 724 -15.97 4.48 -23.52
CA PHE A 724 -15.05 5.51 -23.01
C PHE A 724 -15.38 6.91 -23.53
N ALA A 725 -15.57 7.06 -24.84
CA ALA A 725 -15.97 8.32 -25.45
C ALA A 725 -17.32 8.82 -24.91
N LYS A 726 -18.27 7.92 -24.66
CA LYS A 726 -19.57 8.27 -24.04
C LYS A 726 -19.41 8.76 -22.60
N GLY A 727 -18.63 8.06 -21.79
CA GLY A 727 -18.31 8.48 -20.43
C GLY A 727 -17.64 9.85 -20.36
N PHE A 728 -16.62 10.04 -21.19
CA PHE A 728 -15.86 11.28 -21.29
C PHE A 728 -16.75 12.46 -21.70
N ALA A 729 -17.56 12.28 -22.73
CA ALA A 729 -18.52 13.29 -23.18
C ALA A 729 -19.53 13.63 -22.10
N CYS A 730 -20.04 12.61 -21.41
CA CYS A 730 -21.05 12.77 -20.37
C CYS A 730 -20.52 13.63 -19.21
N ALA A 731 -19.36 13.30 -18.65
CA ALA A 731 -18.80 14.04 -17.53
C ALA A 731 -18.37 15.46 -17.93
N SER A 732 -17.64 15.60 -19.03
CA SER A 732 -17.14 16.90 -19.47
C SER A 732 -18.25 17.87 -19.86
N THR A 733 -19.25 17.39 -20.61
CA THR A 733 -20.40 18.20 -21.02
C THR A 733 -21.28 18.57 -19.84
N SER A 734 -21.46 17.66 -18.87
CA SER A 734 -22.25 17.94 -17.65
C SER A 734 -21.60 19.02 -16.80
N ILE A 735 -20.29 18.95 -16.57
CA ILE A 735 -19.56 19.95 -15.78
C ILE A 735 -19.57 21.31 -16.49
N ILE A 736 -19.28 21.37 -17.80
CA ILE A 736 -19.28 22.63 -18.55
C ILE A 736 -20.69 23.23 -18.64
N ASN A 737 -21.73 22.42 -18.87
CA ASN A 737 -23.10 22.91 -18.92
C ASN A 737 -23.60 23.37 -17.55
N TYR A 738 -23.15 22.77 -16.45
CA TYR A 738 -23.40 23.28 -15.10
C TYR A 738 -22.82 24.68 -14.93
N TYR A 739 -21.55 24.91 -15.28
CA TYR A 739 -20.97 26.25 -15.19
C TYR A 739 -21.61 27.24 -16.18
N LEU A 740 -22.01 26.80 -17.38
CA LEU A 740 -22.75 27.63 -18.35
C LEU A 740 -24.15 28.01 -17.85
N SER A 741 -24.81 27.16 -17.06
CA SER A 741 -26.12 27.48 -16.47
C SER A 741 -26.02 28.42 -15.28
N GLN A 742 -24.87 28.46 -14.60
CA GLN A 742 -24.58 29.47 -13.57
C GLN A 742 -24.14 30.81 -14.16
N ALA A 743 -23.74 30.84 -15.44
CA ALA A 743 -23.36 32.03 -16.17
C ALA A 743 -24.60 32.69 -16.82
N GLU A 744 -25.48 33.30 -16.03
CA GLU A 744 -26.46 34.28 -16.54
C GLU A 744 -25.80 35.67 -16.74
N GLU A 745 -26.31 36.39 -17.75
CA GLU A 745 -25.71 37.50 -18.55
C GLU A 745 -24.57 38.37 -17.96
#